data_AF-A0A8J2M3V5-F1
#
_entry.id   AF-A0A8J2M3V5-F1
#
_cell.length_a   1.000
_cell.length_b   1.000
_cell.length_c   1.000
_cell.angle_alpha   90.00
_cell.angle_beta   90.00
_cell.angle_gamma   90.00
#
_symmetry.space_group_name_H-M   'P 1'
#
loop_
_entity.id
_entity.type
_entity.pdbx_description
1 polymer ?
#
loop_
_entity_poly.entity_id
_entity_poly.type
_entity_poly.pdbx_seq_one_letter_code
_entity_poly.pdbx_strand_id
1 'polypeptide(L)'
;MRASDIATYDDDADVDDNDDDDDDDDDDDGDTDNNDNDDNGNEILPYDNVYHQKELNWLRAITNRQKAKIEELNEGKKMLSIEVAQLKDIILNEKLIEDLNNFKREYVFLLQSCIEIPLDEQQSVNVLQVKLLGSHIHKKRVISLLNEAREIDPTLPTFESLILFGNYLDIFGFQRSFDDEQLALHYICTQLYALYLECAPAQLQHRITWKRYLNDCNYQRCNKNEVRMLVQTGVPGDLRPTIWKLLIHQQIADIKKKFGKYYFRDLCNTRGSLDETEYRDNHQKQIALDLLRTLPGNIHFMSPTCKGIQQLEQVLRAFCFHNPVIGYCQGMNFIAGTAMLFLGVEDTFWFLVAVTEKYFDKSYFDYALTGAQADQEVLKELVARRLPRLAAHLDQCGIDLATVTLNWFLAVFYGAVPFQTMIRIWDYFLLDGTNVLFRFALAILSIHEKEVLQRSDTISVIKILKASVRLTYDYDGLVNLAFDSKHPFPTNSEIEHKQKWYLNILRKRLNRKEKLRKVFTLLSLERSRFPTIEVVTFSTDQEGTVYVCAGHQTKGIIARFNLISKISTMGKLDTEFDCKIFSMALREGEIAYVSLLSRYIAALQIKGTKSEILWEIKISDIALKLLYKDKLLYAALANGVLTIFENVNEIVPTVIEIHNLPISTAPITEMSIVDDTLWLASACKITIICTKSLITLRKIYVETLESVYGSPMFEKISCLCPSSYGVWIATAHSQVLQLWKDNECILILDLGKEQYNNAPQRPTEITSVMCVREQVWIGTVDGYLLIYHIISHQYQQAATNNTIHSNSLSKPMITIDSPINSSSDSIYNKPLTKVPVRKRSAFHQLTITKNDHKIDAKYWQTTDDNDNSKNLDIGLASPSISHHSLEFDNLFQHYSEEDNDKRRKVHENNESWRYNKSKITLVLEMKLKISDKQVRCCAHTRIGEETMVVTCAGDYGDTESILKWTIDRKVEDGRELWVNDPVIDAPN
;
A
#
# COMPACT_ATOMS: atom_id res chain seq x y z
N MET A 1 38.47 39.46 14.09
CA MET A 1 39.66 40.33 14.08
C MET A 1 40.32 40.18 15.44
N ARG A 2 41.58 39.73 15.59
CA ARG A 2 42.61 39.28 14.63
C ARG A 2 42.93 37.78 14.89
N ALA A 3 43.22 37.00 13.85
CA ALA A 3 44.54 36.38 13.55
C ALA A 3 44.93 35.23 14.52
N SER A 4 45.02 33.94 14.16
CA SER A 4 45.78 33.25 13.06
C SER A 4 47.27 33.04 13.43
N ASP A 5 47.96 31.90 13.24
CA ASP A 5 47.65 30.53 12.77
C ASP A 5 48.60 29.52 13.47
N ILE A 6 48.23 28.27 13.76
CA ILE A 6 48.53 27.00 13.03
C ILE A 6 49.99 26.79 12.57
N ALA A 7 50.65 25.79 13.18
CA ALA A 7 51.57 24.82 12.57
C ALA A 7 51.55 23.57 13.49
N THR A 8 51.16 22.33 13.11
CA THR A 8 51.62 21.40 12.05
C THR A 8 53.06 20.94 12.22
N TYR A 9 53.21 19.67 12.61
CA TYR A 9 54.35 18.80 12.35
C TYR A 9 53.76 17.44 11.96
N ASP A 10 54.08 16.99 10.75
CA ASP A 10 53.75 15.69 10.16
C ASP A 10 55.06 15.11 9.56
N ASP A 11 54.98 13.90 9.01
CA ASP A 11 55.96 13.22 8.15
C ASP A 11 57.31 12.78 8.78
N ASP A 12 57.29 11.57 9.34
CA ASP A 12 57.95 10.37 8.78
C ASP A 12 59.09 10.56 7.76
N ALA A 13 60.22 9.89 7.99
CA ALA A 13 61.05 9.29 6.93
C ALA A 13 61.93 8.15 7.48
N ASP A 14 61.81 6.97 6.87
CA ASP A 14 62.53 5.73 7.17
C ASP A 14 63.91 5.63 6.46
N VAL A 15 64.82 4.85 7.08
CA VAL A 15 65.68 3.82 6.43
C VAL A 15 67.03 4.17 5.73
N ASP A 16 67.85 3.11 5.75
CA ASP A 16 69.08 2.75 5.01
C ASP A 16 70.46 3.06 5.60
N ASP A 17 71.24 1.96 5.69
CA ASP A 17 72.60 1.84 6.24
C ASP A 17 73.68 2.33 5.26
N ASN A 18 74.90 2.58 5.75
CA ASN A 18 76.10 1.74 5.51
C ASN A 18 77.37 2.48 5.98
N ASP A 19 78.16 1.77 6.80
CA ASP A 19 79.64 1.64 6.87
C ASP A 19 80.57 2.74 6.29
N ASP A 20 81.59 3.13 7.07
CA ASP A 20 82.98 2.65 6.86
C ASP A 20 83.97 3.12 7.97
N ASP A 21 85.06 2.35 8.13
CA ASP A 21 86.41 2.64 8.69
C ASP A 21 86.67 2.96 10.20
N ASP A 22 87.17 1.92 10.90
CA ASP A 22 88.55 1.78 11.47
C ASP A 22 88.91 1.83 12.99
N ASP A 23 89.86 0.93 13.31
CA ASP A 23 90.86 0.82 14.41
C ASP A 23 90.48 0.38 15.85
N ASP A 24 90.38 -0.96 16.02
CA ASP A 24 91.13 -1.85 16.94
C ASP A 24 91.26 -1.58 18.48
N ASP A 25 90.42 -2.27 19.26
CA ASP A 25 90.71 -3.42 20.18
C ASP A 25 91.79 -3.40 21.32
N ASP A 26 91.53 -4.32 22.30
CA ASP A 26 92.43 -4.98 23.27
C ASP A 26 93.07 -4.18 24.46
N ASP A 27 93.17 -4.71 25.70
CA ASP A 27 92.50 -5.87 26.36
C ASP A 27 92.58 -5.78 27.92
N ASP A 28 92.20 -6.86 28.62
CA ASP A 28 91.85 -7.04 30.05
C ASP A 28 92.98 -7.02 31.13
N ASP A 29 92.52 -6.99 32.39
CA ASP A 29 93.05 -7.63 33.62
C ASP A 29 94.32 -7.09 34.37
N GLY A 30 94.35 -7.36 35.70
CA GLY A 30 95.61 -7.52 36.47
C GLY A 30 95.96 -6.54 37.64
N ASP A 31 95.60 -6.91 38.88
CA ASP A 31 96.14 -6.30 40.12
C ASP A 31 97.64 -6.61 40.36
N THR A 32 98.39 -5.70 41.01
CA THR A 32 99.59 -6.08 41.81
C THR A 32 100.01 -5.01 42.83
N ASP A 33 100.31 -5.43 44.07
CA ASP A 33 100.94 -4.60 45.11
C ASP A 33 102.39 -4.22 44.76
N ASN A 34 102.88 -3.04 45.19
CA ASN A 34 103.95 -2.91 46.21
C ASN A 34 104.35 -1.44 46.53
N ASN A 35 104.46 -1.16 47.83
CA ASN A 35 105.46 -0.36 48.57
C ASN A 35 106.35 0.72 47.90
N ASP A 36 106.45 1.86 48.61
CA ASP A 36 107.70 2.55 49.06
C ASP A 36 108.75 3.07 48.02
N ASN A 37 109.44 4.21 48.22
CA ASN A 37 109.40 5.28 49.24
C ASN A 37 110.13 6.55 48.71
N ASP A 38 110.51 7.47 49.60
CA ASP A 38 111.58 8.49 49.45
C ASP A 38 111.21 9.79 48.66
N ASP A 39 111.56 11.02 49.10
CA ASP A 39 112.33 11.42 50.29
C ASP A 39 112.05 12.86 50.81
N ASN A 40 112.34 13.07 52.10
CA ASN A 40 112.80 14.28 52.83
C ASN A 40 112.01 15.61 52.84
N GLY A 41 111.94 16.29 54.02
CA GLY A 41 111.29 17.62 54.12
C GLY A 41 111.21 18.39 55.47
N ASN A 42 111.69 17.86 56.61
CA ASN A 42 111.87 18.51 57.93
C ASN A 42 110.80 19.45 58.57
N GLU A 43 110.25 18.98 59.70
CA GLU A 43 110.09 19.65 61.02
C GLU A 43 109.59 21.11 61.19
N ILE A 44 108.59 21.30 62.07
CA ILE A 44 108.66 22.18 63.27
C ILE A 44 107.52 21.85 64.27
N LEU A 45 107.65 22.27 65.53
CA LEU A 45 106.95 21.74 66.71
C LEU A 45 105.47 22.22 66.93
N PRO A 46 104.62 21.44 67.65
CA PRO A 46 103.19 21.74 67.82
C PRO A 46 102.82 22.32 69.21
N TYR A 47 101.86 23.27 69.27
CA TYR A 47 101.21 23.64 70.56
C TYR A 47 99.74 24.16 70.52
N ASP A 48 98.97 23.95 69.44
CA ASP A 48 97.56 24.43 69.34
C ASP A 48 96.47 23.32 69.31
N ASN A 49 96.85 22.05 69.40
CA ASN A 49 96.07 20.91 68.89
C ASN A 49 94.88 20.43 69.76
N VAL A 50 94.26 21.31 70.57
CA VAL A 50 93.14 20.95 71.47
C VAL A 50 91.84 21.70 71.12
N TYR A 51 91.92 22.96 70.67
CA TYR A 51 90.73 23.69 70.22
C TYR A 51 90.28 23.24 68.83
N HIS A 52 91.19 23.17 67.85
CA HIS A 52 90.87 22.63 66.53
C HIS A 52 90.32 21.20 66.58
N GLN A 53 90.77 20.34 67.49
CA GLN A 53 90.27 18.97 67.58
C GLN A 53 88.79 18.89 68.02
N LYS A 54 88.32 19.83 68.85
CA LYS A 54 86.89 19.97 69.19
C LYS A 54 86.09 20.53 68.03
N GLU A 55 86.62 21.53 67.34
CA GLU A 55 86.00 22.17 66.18
C GLU A 55 85.86 21.20 65.00
N LEU A 56 86.91 20.46 64.67
CA LEU A 56 86.90 19.35 63.69
C LEU A 56 85.86 18.28 64.04
N ASN A 57 85.72 17.90 65.30
CA ASN A 57 84.73 16.92 65.71
C ASN A 57 83.29 17.47 65.68
N TRP A 58 83.09 18.77 65.96
CA TRP A 58 81.80 19.45 65.79
C TRP A 58 81.41 19.59 64.31
N LEU A 59 82.36 19.98 63.45
CA LEU A 59 82.18 20.03 61.99
C LEU A 59 81.88 18.63 61.44
N ARG A 60 82.62 17.59 61.83
CA ARG A 60 82.32 16.18 61.49
C ARG A 60 80.91 15.76 61.93
N ALA A 61 80.46 16.17 63.12
CA ALA A 61 79.10 15.89 63.59
C ALA A 61 78.02 16.61 62.76
N ILE A 62 78.30 17.82 62.27
CA ILE A 62 77.41 18.55 61.34
C ILE A 62 77.42 17.87 59.96
N THR A 63 78.58 17.58 59.39
CA THR A 63 78.71 16.89 58.09
C THR A 63 78.04 15.51 58.11
N ASN A 64 78.15 14.76 59.20
CA ASN A 64 77.47 13.46 59.34
C ASN A 64 75.95 13.61 59.46
N ARG A 65 75.45 14.65 60.15
CA ARG A 65 74.00 14.98 60.17
C ARG A 65 73.50 15.45 58.80
N GLN A 66 74.32 16.18 58.04
CA GLN A 66 73.99 16.57 56.67
C GLN A 66 73.99 15.38 55.72
N LYS A 67 74.98 14.47 55.81
CA LYS A 67 75.01 13.21 55.06
C LYS A 67 73.77 12.34 55.34
N ALA A 68 73.48 12.06 56.60
CA ALA A 68 72.30 11.27 56.98
C ALA A 68 70.99 11.89 56.44
N LYS A 69 70.86 13.23 56.46
CA LYS A 69 69.68 13.92 55.91
C LYS A 69 69.66 13.95 54.37
N ILE A 70 70.81 13.86 53.71
CA ILE A 70 70.92 13.69 52.25
C ILE A 70 70.58 12.24 51.86
N GLU A 71 70.98 11.26 52.67
CA GLU A 71 70.59 9.85 52.50
C GLU A 71 69.08 9.68 52.68
N GLU A 72 68.49 10.20 53.75
CA GLU A 72 67.03 10.24 53.98
C GLU A 72 66.25 10.89 52.81
N LEU A 73 66.77 11.99 52.25
CA LEU A 73 66.19 12.64 51.05
C LEU A 73 66.40 11.83 49.77
N ASN A 74 67.49 11.06 49.65
CA ASN A 74 67.75 10.22 48.49
C ASN A 74 66.95 8.90 48.53
N GLU A 75 66.70 8.35 49.71
CA GLU A 75 65.76 7.24 49.93
C GLU A 75 64.33 7.69 49.63
N GLY A 76 63.92 8.86 50.12
CA GLY A 76 62.63 9.47 49.76
C GLY A 76 62.47 9.69 48.24
N LYS A 77 63.52 10.15 47.55
CA LYS A 77 63.54 10.24 46.08
C LYS A 77 63.44 8.88 45.39
N LYS A 78 64.13 7.84 45.90
CA LYS A 78 64.02 6.47 45.37
C LYS A 78 62.60 5.94 45.51
N MET A 79 62.00 6.07 46.69
CA MET A 79 60.59 5.69 46.91
C MET A 79 59.64 6.39 45.94
N LEU A 80 59.73 7.72 45.83
CA LEU A 80 58.92 8.49 44.87
C LEU A 80 59.16 8.07 43.41
N SER A 81 60.39 7.70 43.03
CA SER A 81 60.67 7.20 41.68
C SER A 81 60.05 5.83 41.40
N ILE A 82 59.94 4.98 42.42
CA ILE A 82 59.29 3.65 42.33
C ILE A 82 57.77 3.83 42.26
N GLU A 83 57.18 4.71 43.08
CA GLU A 83 55.76 5.05 43.01
C GLU A 83 55.39 5.66 41.64
N VAL A 84 56.23 6.56 41.11
CA VAL A 84 56.03 7.13 39.76
C VAL A 84 56.21 6.08 38.65
N ALA A 85 57.08 5.07 38.82
CA ALA A 85 57.17 3.95 37.88
C ALA A 85 55.90 3.08 37.92
N GLN A 86 55.44 2.68 39.11
CA GLN A 86 54.21 1.91 39.29
C GLN A 86 52.97 2.64 38.75
N LEU A 87 52.87 3.96 38.96
CA LEU A 87 51.80 4.78 38.39
C LEU A 87 51.88 4.87 36.86
N LYS A 88 53.09 4.93 36.27
CA LYS A 88 53.26 4.85 34.81
C LYS A 88 52.83 3.49 34.26
N ASP A 89 53.20 2.39 34.93
CA ASP A 89 52.82 1.05 34.50
C ASP A 89 51.29 0.83 34.59
N ILE A 90 50.64 1.38 35.62
CA ILE A 90 49.17 1.39 35.74
C ILE A 90 48.54 2.19 34.60
N ILE A 91 48.99 3.42 34.34
CA ILE A 91 48.46 4.28 33.25
C ILE A 91 48.70 3.65 31.88
N LEU A 92 49.86 3.00 31.68
CA LEU A 92 50.18 2.28 30.44
C LEU A 92 49.25 1.07 30.25
N ASN A 93 48.96 0.33 31.32
CA ASN A 93 48.03 -0.80 31.29
C ASN A 93 46.57 -0.34 31.05
N GLU A 94 46.13 0.76 31.69
CA GLU A 94 44.83 1.39 31.41
C GLU A 94 44.71 1.78 29.93
N LYS A 95 45.75 2.39 29.35
CA LYS A 95 45.77 2.73 27.92
C LYS A 95 45.75 1.48 27.02
N LEU A 96 46.53 0.44 27.34
CA LEU A 96 46.51 -0.84 26.62
C LEU A 96 45.13 -1.52 26.65
N ILE A 97 44.38 -1.36 27.75
CA ILE A 97 43.00 -1.84 27.88
C ILE A 97 42.04 -0.98 27.04
N GLU A 98 42.23 0.34 26.98
CA GLU A 98 41.46 1.22 26.07
C GLU A 98 41.71 0.87 24.59
N ASP A 99 42.97 0.77 24.18
CA ASP A 99 43.37 0.41 22.81
C ASP A 99 42.85 -1.00 22.44
N LEU A 100 42.95 -1.98 23.33
CA LEU A 100 42.37 -3.32 23.15
C LEU A 100 40.84 -3.27 22.97
N ASN A 101 40.13 -2.45 23.76
CA ASN A 101 38.68 -2.30 23.63
C ASN A 101 38.27 -1.54 22.36
N ASN A 102 39.09 -0.57 21.90
CA ASN A 102 38.94 0.07 20.59
C ASN A 102 39.07 -0.97 19.45
N PHE A 103 40.11 -1.79 19.45
CA PHE A 103 40.28 -2.87 18.45
C PHE A 103 39.14 -3.91 18.50
N LYS A 104 38.64 -4.26 19.70
CA LYS A 104 37.46 -5.14 19.83
C LYS A 104 36.20 -4.51 19.23
N ARG A 105 35.94 -3.22 19.49
CA ARG A 105 34.82 -2.46 18.92
C ARG A 105 34.90 -2.43 17.38
N GLU A 106 36.07 -2.14 16.83
CA GLU A 106 36.29 -2.04 15.38
C GLU A 106 36.19 -3.40 14.67
N TYR A 107 36.79 -4.45 15.24
CA TYR A 107 36.63 -5.83 14.74
C TYR A 107 35.15 -6.25 14.66
N VAL A 108 34.38 -5.91 15.70
CA VAL A 108 32.94 -6.19 15.77
C VAL A 108 32.16 -5.36 14.73
N PHE A 109 32.45 -4.06 14.60
CA PHE A 109 31.83 -3.16 13.62
C PHE A 109 32.09 -3.58 12.16
N LEU A 110 33.32 -4.02 11.85
CA LEU A 110 33.67 -4.58 10.54
C LEU A 110 32.84 -5.84 10.25
N LEU A 111 32.63 -6.72 11.23
CA LEU A 111 31.77 -7.90 11.05
C LEU A 111 30.29 -7.57 10.84
N GLN A 112 29.79 -6.46 11.39
CA GLN A 112 28.46 -5.96 11.06
C GLN A 112 28.38 -5.43 9.62
N SER A 113 29.48 -4.87 9.12
CA SER A 113 29.60 -4.33 7.75
C SER A 113 29.76 -5.42 6.69
N CYS A 114 30.24 -6.62 7.05
CA CYS A 114 30.39 -7.79 6.18
C CYS A 114 29.09 -8.59 5.95
N ILE A 115 27.92 -7.94 6.04
CA ILE A 115 26.61 -8.58 5.96
C ILE A 115 25.96 -8.32 4.60
N GLU A 116 25.89 -9.38 3.79
CA GLU A 116 25.25 -9.33 2.48
C GLU A 116 23.83 -9.92 2.54
N ILE A 117 22.85 -9.18 2.02
CA ILE A 117 21.52 -9.71 1.69
C ILE A 117 21.70 -10.55 0.41
N PRO A 118 21.36 -11.85 0.38
CA PRO A 118 21.39 -12.64 -0.83
C PRO A 118 20.24 -12.25 -1.76
N LEU A 119 20.53 -12.19 -3.06
CA LEU A 119 19.73 -11.43 -4.04
C LEU A 119 18.87 -12.34 -4.95
N ASP A 120 18.58 -13.56 -4.51
CA ASP A 120 17.91 -14.59 -5.28
C ASP A 120 16.39 -14.35 -5.41
N GLU A 121 15.89 -14.37 -6.65
CA GLU A 121 14.54 -13.90 -7.01
C GLU A 121 13.42 -14.79 -6.45
N GLN A 122 13.70 -16.09 -6.26
CA GLN A 122 12.70 -17.14 -6.00
C GLN A 122 12.11 -17.15 -4.57
N GLN A 123 12.61 -16.32 -3.64
CA GLN A 123 12.24 -16.40 -2.22
C GLN A 123 11.28 -15.29 -1.76
N SER A 124 10.57 -15.56 -0.65
CA SER A 124 9.47 -14.73 -0.14
C SER A 124 9.90 -13.30 0.24
N VAL A 125 8.94 -12.36 0.24
CA VAL A 125 9.19 -10.92 0.48
C VAL A 125 9.64 -10.61 1.92
N ASN A 126 9.49 -11.55 2.86
CA ASN A 126 9.61 -11.27 4.30
C ASN A 126 10.84 -11.90 4.97
N VAL A 127 11.55 -12.82 4.33
CA VAL A 127 12.73 -13.49 4.92
C VAL A 127 14.00 -12.77 4.46
N LEU A 128 14.64 -12.04 5.37
CA LEU A 128 16.06 -11.71 5.21
C LEU A 128 16.87 -12.95 5.61
N GLN A 129 17.63 -13.51 4.67
CA GLN A 129 18.84 -14.26 4.97
C GLN A 129 20.02 -13.28 4.99
N VAL A 130 21.09 -13.59 5.73
CA VAL A 130 22.29 -12.73 5.82
C VAL A 130 23.55 -13.56 5.64
N LYS A 131 24.24 -13.42 4.52
CA LYS A 131 25.50 -14.15 4.29
C LYS A 131 26.66 -13.43 4.98
N LEU A 132 27.21 -14.06 6.02
CA LEU A 132 28.46 -13.64 6.66
C LEU A 132 29.66 -14.38 6.03
N LEU A 133 30.53 -13.64 5.36
CA LEU A 133 31.79 -14.15 4.80
C LEU A 133 32.70 -14.69 5.93
N GLY A 134 33.34 -15.85 5.71
CA GLY A 134 34.23 -16.49 6.71
C GLY A 134 33.54 -17.15 7.92
N SER A 135 32.20 -17.09 8.02
CA SER A 135 31.31 -17.72 9.02
C SER A 135 31.97 -18.38 10.24
N HIS A 136 32.47 -19.63 10.13
CA HIS A 136 32.86 -20.45 11.29
C HIS A 136 34.00 -19.88 12.15
N ILE A 137 34.94 -19.12 11.57
CA ILE A 137 36.06 -18.52 12.32
C ILE A 137 35.54 -17.32 13.13
N HIS A 138 34.79 -16.43 12.47
CA HIS A 138 34.21 -15.25 13.10
C HIS A 138 33.15 -15.62 14.14
N LYS A 139 32.32 -16.63 13.89
CA LYS A 139 31.37 -17.20 14.87
C LYS A 139 32.08 -17.57 16.18
N LYS A 140 33.18 -18.32 16.11
CA LYS A 140 33.96 -18.70 17.32
C LYS A 140 34.52 -17.48 18.05
N ARG A 141 35.10 -16.51 17.32
CA ARG A 141 35.72 -15.32 17.94
C ARG A 141 34.68 -14.37 18.55
N VAL A 142 33.52 -14.17 17.91
CA VAL A 142 32.39 -13.38 18.46
C VAL A 142 31.81 -14.05 19.70
N ILE A 143 31.64 -15.37 19.73
CA ILE A 143 31.18 -16.10 20.94
C ILE A 143 32.21 -15.99 22.07
N SER A 144 33.52 -16.03 21.77
CA SER A 144 34.57 -15.82 22.77
C SER A 144 34.52 -14.41 23.37
N LEU A 145 34.37 -13.37 22.52
CA LEU A 145 34.21 -11.99 22.96
C LEU A 145 32.90 -11.76 23.74
N LEU A 146 31.82 -12.48 23.41
CA LEU A 146 30.59 -12.46 24.19
C LEU A 146 30.78 -13.06 25.58
N ASN A 147 31.51 -14.17 25.70
CA ASN A 147 31.77 -14.78 27.00
C ASN A 147 32.61 -13.87 27.91
N GLU A 148 33.66 -13.24 27.36
CA GLU A 148 34.46 -12.23 28.07
C GLU A 148 33.60 -11.01 28.47
N ALA A 149 32.80 -10.47 27.54
CA ALA A 149 31.91 -9.35 27.80
C ALA A 149 30.87 -9.65 28.90
N ARG A 150 30.45 -10.91 29.05
CA ARG A 150 29.53 -11.36 30.12
C ARG A 150 30.16 -11.40 31.51
N GLU A 151 31.48 -11.36 31.62
CA GLU A 151 32.16 -11.19 32.92
C GLU A 151 32.09 -9.72 33.39
N ILE A 152 31.99 -8.78 32.45
CA ILE A 152 31.81 -7.34 32.68
C ILE A 152 30.33 -7.01 32.88
N ASP A 153 29.46 -7.48 31.98
CA ASP A 153 28.01 -7.32 32.04
C ASP A 153 27.27 -8.67 31.93
N PRO A 154 26.94 -9.30 33.07
CA PRO A 154 26.18 -10.55 33.10
C PRO A 154 24.78 -10.48 32.49
N THR A 155 24.23 -9.28 32.22
CA THR A 155 22.89 -9.10 31.66
C THR A 155 22.82 -9.40 30.15
N LEU A 156 23.95 -9.42 29.45
CA LEU A 156 24.08 -9.74 28.02
C LEU A 156 23.47 -11.13 27.67
N PRO A 157 23.18 -11.40 26.37
CA PRO A 157 22.65 -12.70 25.94
C PRO A 157 23.70 -13.83 26.01
N THR A 158 23.26 -15.08 25.95
CA THR A 158 24.10 -16.18 25.43
C THR A 158 23.70 -16.48 23.98
N PHE A 159 24.61 -17.04 23.17
CA PHE A 159 24.30 -17.47 21.81
C PHE A 159 23.11 -18.44 21.77
N GLU A 160 23.05 -19.38 22.73
CA GLU A 160 21.95 -20.34 22.89
C GLU A 160 20.62 -19.67 23.27
N SER A 161 20.63 -18.65 24.14
CA SER A 161 19.40 -17.96 24.59
C SER A 161 18.65 -17.25 23.45
N LEU A 162 19.37 -16.83 22.42
CA LEU A 162 18.85 -16.13 21.24
C LEU A 162 18.27 -17.08 20.18
N ILE A 163 18.68 -18.35 20.17
CA ILE A 163 18.34 -19.32 19.10
C ILE A 163 17.39 -20.41 19.61
N LEU A 164 17.66 -21.00 20.78
CA LEU A 164 16.96 -22.22 21.23
C LEU A 164 15.65 -21.95 21.96
N PHE A 165 15.53 -20.82 22.66
CA PHE A 165 14.39 -20.56 23.56
C PHE A 165 13.83 -19.13 23.50
N GLY A 166 14.52 -18.16 22.88
CA GLY A 166 14.06 -16.77 22.84
C GLY A 166 13.91 -16.13 24.23
N ASN A 167 14.70 -16.57 25.21
CA ASN A 167 14.56 -16.17 26.62
C ASN A 167 15.31 -14.86 26.96
N TYR A 168 16.01 -14.25 26.00
CA TYR A 168 16.70 -12.98 26.22
C TYR A 168 15.73 -11.80 26.13
N LEU A 169 15.76 -10.94 27.14
CA LEU A 169 15.11 -9.63 27.15
C LEU A 169 16.18 -8.55 27.01
N ASP A 170 16.04 -7.65 26.05
CA ASP A 170 16.97 -6.52 25.91
C ASP A 170 16.68 -5.37 26.90
N ILE A 171 17.58 -4.38 26.93
CA ILE A 171 17.50 -3.20 27.81
C ILE A 171 16.24 -2.33 27.62
N PHE A 172 15.44 -2.57 26.58
CA PHE A 172 14.16 -1.90 26.32
C PHE A 172 12.95 -2.81 26.59
N GLY A 173 13.18 -4.03 27.07
CA GLY A 173 12.15 -5.02 27.40
C GLY A 173 11.65 -5.85 26.21
N PHE A 174 12.32 -5.85 25.07
CA PHE A 174 11.95 -6.75 23.96
C PHE A 174 12.57 -8.13 24.14
N GLN A 175 11.71 -9.15 24.04
CA GLN A 175 12.12 -10.53 23.83
C GLN A 175 12.79 -10.68 22.47
N ARG A 176 13.99 -11.27 22.44
CA ARG A 176 14.78 -11.49 21.21
C ARG A 176 14.96 -12.98 20.94
N SER A 177 14.53 -13.41 19.76
CA SER A 177 14.74 -14.72 19.18
C SER A 177 15.11 -14.57 17.70
N PHE A 178 16.02 -15.38 17.20
CA PHE A 178 16.47 -15.36 15.81
C PHE A 178 16.52 -16.78 15.25
N ASP A 179 15.74 -17.05 14.20
CA ASP A 179 15.74 -18.34 13.50
C ASP A 179 17.02 -18.55 12.65
N ASP A 180 17.73 -17.46 12.34
CA ASP A 180 18.99 -17.43 11.59
C ASP A 180 20.17 -17.12 12.54
N GLU A 181 21.14 -18.03 12.61
CA GLU A 181 22.38 -17.85 13.37
C GLU A 181 23.16 -16.60 12.95
N GLN A 182 23.05 -16.19 11.69
CA GLN A 182 23.80 -15.07 11.10
C GLN A 182 23.21 -13.74 11.58
N LEU A 183 21.88 -13.66 11.73
CA LEU A 183 21.20 -12.56 12.40
C LEU A 183 21.45 -12.55 13.93
N ALA A 184 21.51 -13.73 14.56
CA ALA A 184 21.87 -13.84 15.99
C ALA A 184 23.30 -13.33 16.26
N LEU A 185 24.28 -13.70 15.41
CA LEU A 185 25.64 -13.17 15.48
C LEU A 185 25.68 -11.65 15.24
N HIS A 186 24.94 -11.14 14.27
CA HIS A 186 24.85 -9.70 14.05
C HIS A 186 24.29 -8.96 15.28
N TYR A 187 23.25 -9.50 15.91
CA TYR A 187 22.70 -8.92 17.13
C TYR A 187 23.72 -8.91 18.27
N ILE A 188 24.46 -10.01 18.47
CA ILE A 188 25.56 -10.09 19.44
C ILE A 188 26.63 -9.03 19.14
N CYS A 189 27.04 -8.86 17.88
CA CYS A 189 27.94 -7.79 17.49
C CYS A 189 27.39 -6.40 17.86
N THR A 190 26.09 -6.16 17.66
CA THR A 190 25.45 -4.90 18.05
C THR A 190 25.50 -4.65 19.57
N GLN A 191 25.34 -5.70 20.40
CA GLN A 191 25.49 -5.59 21.87
C GLN A 191 26.94 -5.37 22.28
N LEU A 192 27.90 -6.10 21.69
CA LEU A 192 29.33 -5.97 21.96
C LEU A 192 29.86 -4.57 21.60
N TYR A 193 29.49 -4.05 20.43
CA TYR A 193 29.84 -2.69 20.02
C TYR A 193 29.35 -1.64 21.03
N ALA A 194 28.11 -1.79 21.52
CA ALA A 194 27.55 -0.90 22.53
C ALA A 194 28.29 -0.98 23.88
N LEU A 195 28.65 -2.19 24.34
CA LEU A 195 29.43 -2.35 25.58
C LEU A 195 30.82 -1.69 25.45
N TYR A 196 31.58 -2.00 24.39
CA TYR A 196 32.92 -1.42 24.21
C TYR A 196 32.88 0.10 23.99
N LEU A 197 31.75 0.66 23.54
CA LEU A 197 31.52 2.10 23.48
C LEU A 197 31.17 2.72 24.85
N GLU A 198 30.38 2.04 25.70
CA GLU A 198 30.12 2.51 27.08
C GLU A 198 31.35 2.39 27.99
N CYS A 199 32.25 1.43 27.74
CA CYS A 199 33.52 1.30 28.44
C CYS A 199 34.56 2.37 28.07
N ALA A 200 34.38 3.13 26.99
CA ALA A 200 35.36 4.13 26.54
C ALA A 200 35.38 5.37 27.48
N PRO A 201 36.55 5.87 27.91
CA PRO A 201 36.64 6.99 28.85
C PRO A 201 36.03 8.28 28.30
N ALA A 202 36.09 8.48 26.98
CA ALA A 202 35.39 9.59 26.30
C ALA A 202 33.86 9.56 26.55
N GLN A 203 33.23 8.37 26.58
CA GLN A 203 31.79 8.22 26.82
C GLN A 203 31.43 8.49 28.29
N LEU A 204 32.33 8.17 29.23
CA LEU A 204 32.19 8.58 30.63
C LEU A 204 32.28 10.10 30.80
N GLN A 205 33.25 10.77 30.15
CA GLN A 205 33.37 12.23 30.14
C GLN A 205 32.13 12.91 29.50
N HIS A 206 31.57 12.30 28.46
CA HIS A 206 30.33 12.76 27.82
C HIS A 206 29.12 12.64 28.76
N ARG A 207 28.94 11.51 29.45
CA ARG A 207 27.91 11.30 30.48
C ARG A 207 28.04 12.30 31.64
N ILE A 208 29.27 12.66 32.05
CA ILE A 208 29.54 13.71 33.04
C ILE A 208 29.15 15.09 32.49
N THR A 209 29.49 15.40 31.24
CA THR A 209 29.18 16.68 30.59
C THR A 209 27.67 16.91 30.47
N TRP A 210 26.91 15.88 30.09
CA TRP A 210 25.45 15.90 30.13
C TRP A 210 24.87 16.13 31.53
N LYS A 211 25.42 15.48 32.57
CA LYS A 211 24.97 15.67 33.97
C LYS A 211 25.24 17.09 34.47
N ARG A 212 26.40 17.67 34.13
CA ARG A 212 26.70 19.10 34.39
C ARG A 212 25.68 20.00 33.68
N TYR A 213 25.46 19.80 32.38
CA TYR A 213 24.53 20.60 31.59
C TYR A 213 23.10 20.61 32.15
N LEU A 214 22.60 19.46 32.60
CA LEU A 214 21.25 19.34 33.18
C LEU A 214 21.13 20.06 34.53
N ASN A 215 22.19 20.04 35.35
CA ASN A 215 22.29 20.81 36.59
C ASN A 215 22.31 22.32 36.32
N ASP A 216 23.15 22.77 35.37
CA ASP A 216 23.25 24.20 34.98
C ASP A 216 21.89 24.73 34.49
N CYS A 217 21.15 23.92 33.74
CA CYS A 217 19.80 24.21 33.25
C CYS A 217 18.68 23.99 34.29
N ASN A 218 19.03 23.65 35.54
CA ASN A 218 18.13 23.39 36.66
C ASN A 218 16.98 22.41 36.35
N TYR A 219 17.16 21.51 35.38
CA TYR A 219 16.10 20.64 34.84
C TYR A 219 14.79 21.39 34.48
N GLN A 220 14.90 22.61 33.93
CA GLN A 220 13.73 23.43 33.56
C GLN A 220 13.66 23.84 32.08
N ARG A 221 14.80 24.18 31.45
CA ARG A 221 14.81 24.67 30.06
C ARG A 221 16.11 24.34 29.36
N CYS A 222 16.01 23.80 28.15
CA CYS A 222 17.14 23.52 27.27
C CYS A 222 17.49 24.74 26.40
N ASN A 223 18.75 25.12 26.38
CA ASN A 223 19.32 26.01 25.36
C ASN A 223 19.58 25.20 24.09
N LYS A 224 18.95 25.61 22.98
CA LYS A 224 18.90 24.80 21.76
C LYS A 224 20.28 24.60 21.10
N ASN A 225 21.22 25.54 21.26
CA ASN A 225 22.54 25.41 20.63
C ASN A 225 23.46 24.46 21.41
N GLU A 226 23.51 24.57 22.74
CA GLU A 226 24.29 23.68 23.61
C GLU A 226 23.75 22.23 23.55
N VAL A 227 22.43 22.06 23.62
CA VAL A 227 21.82 20.72 23.45
C VAL A 227 22.09 20.14 22.07
N ARG A 228 22.19 20.94 20.99
CA ARG A 228 22.53 20.39 19.66
C ARG A 228 23.90 19.73 19.65
N MET A 229 24.92 20.37 20.21
CA MET A 229 26.27 19.78 20.29
C MET A 229 26.28 18.47 21.09
N LEU A 230 25.53 18.42 22.20
CA LEU A 230 25.44 17.24 23.05
C LEU A 230 24.58 16.11 22.44
N VAL A 231 23.52 16.44 21.69
CA VAL A 231 22.69 15.47 20.94
C VAL A 231 23.45 14.90 19.73
N GLN A 232 24.34 15.69 19.12
CA GLN A 232 25.22 15.20 18.05
C GLN A 232 26.14 14.08 18.53
N THR A 233 26.80 14.29 19.66
CA THR A 233 27.56 13.25 20.39
C THR A 233 26.68 12.21 21.08
N GLY A 234 25.36 12.36 21.05
CA GLY A 234 24.38 11.36 21.47
C GLY A 234 23.89 11.49 22.92
N VAL A 235 22.70 10.94 23.18
CA VAL A 235 22.07 10.99 24.50
C VAL A 235 22.33 9.68 25.27
N PRO A 236 22.92 9.71 26.49
CA PRO A 236 23.08 8.53 27.33
C PRO A 236 21.74 7.89 27.71
N GLY A 237 21.69 6.55 27.77
CA GLY A 237 20.47 5.79 28.05
C GLY A 237 19.79 6.19 29.36
N ASP A 238 20.57 6.40 30.42
CA ASP A 238 20.11 6.82 31.76
C ASP A 238 19.51 8.25 31.78
N LEU A 239 19.89 9.10 30.84
CA LEU A 239 19.47 10.51 30.80
C LEU A 239 18.35 10.78 29.80
N ARG A 240 18.14 9.88 28.83
CA ARG A 240 17.13 10.01 27.76
C ARG A 240 15.70 10.30 28.26
N PRO A 241 15.14 9.58 29.26
CA PRO A 241 13.84 9.92 29.87
C PRO A 241 13.72 11.38 30.29
N THR A 242 14.78 11.91 30.91
CA THR A 242 14.81 13.29 31.42
C THR A 242 14.92 14.30 30.28
N ILE A 243 15.82 14.07 29.33
CA ILE A 243 16.09 14.98 28.21
C ILE A 243 14.88 15.07 27.27
N TRP A 244 14.27 13.93 26.91
CA TRP A 244 13.05 13.91 26.10
C TRP A 244 11.92 14.66 26.79
N LYS A 245 11.69 14.41 28.09
CA LYS A 245 10.67 15.12 28.88
C LYS A 245 10.87 16.64 28.88
N LEU A 246 12.11 17.12 29.05
CA LEU A 246 12.43 18.55 29.02
C LEU A 246 12.14 19.16 27.65
N LEU A 247 12.60 18.53 26.57
CA LEU A 247 12.36 18.99 25.19
C LEU A 247 10.85 19.09 24.89
N ILE A 248 10.08 18.06 25.24
CA ILE A 248 8.62 18.01 25.03
C ILE A 248 7.92 19.10 25.84
N HIS A 249 8.17 19.18 27.15
CA HIS A 249 7.51 20.16 28.03
C HIS A 249 7.85 21.60 27.61
N GLN A 250 9.02 21.84 27.01
CA GLN A 250 9.39 23.13 26.42
C GLN A 250 8.59 23.48 25.14
N GLN A 251 8.23 22.51 24.30
CA GLN A 251 7.37 22.76 23.12
C GLN A 251 5.90 23.02 23.46
N ILE A 252 5.36 22.30 24.47
CA ILE A 252 3.94 22.35 24.84
C ILE A 252 3.64 23.23 26.06
N ALA A 253 4.59 24.07 26.49
CA ALA A 253 4.47 24.89 27.71
C ALA A 253 3.23 25.80 27.69
N ASP A 254 2.82 26.28 26.51
CA ASP A 254 1.61 27.07 26.29
C ASP A 254 0.33 26.24 26.42
N ILE A 255 0.29 25.05 25.79
CA ILE A 255 -0.84 24.11 25.87
C ILE A 255 -1.03 23.64 27.32
N LYS A 256 0.05 23.23 27.99
CA LYS A 256 0.01 22.74 29.38
C LYS A 256 -0.38 23.86 30.36
N LYS A 257 -0.01 25.11 30.08
CA LYS A 257 -0.49 26.29 30.83
C LYS A 257 -1.96 26.61 30.56
N LYS A 258 -2.45 26.43 29.33
CA LYS A 258 -3.85 26.67 28.93
C LYS A 258 -4.82 25.69 29.61
N PHE A 259 -4.48 24.40 29.63
CA PHE A 259 -5.37 23.36 30.16
C PHE A 259 -5.12 23.01 31.64
N GLY A 260 -3.94 23.33 32.18
CA GLY A 260 -3.63 23.18 33.60
C GLY A 260 -3.15 21.79 34.03
N LYS A 261 -2.77 21.67 35.31
CA LYS A 261 -1.98 20.54 35.84
C LYS A 261 -2.70 19.19 35.82
N TYR A 262 -4.01 19.14 36.02
CA TYR A 262 -4.76 17.89 36.19
C TYR A 262 -5.40 17.36 34.91
N TYR A 263 -5.32 18.12 33.82
CA TYR A 263 -6.05 17.89 32.57
C TYR A 263 -6.05 16.44 32.06
N PHE A 264 -4.88 15.78 31.94
CA PHE A 264 -4.80 14.39 31.50
C PHE A 264 -5.58 13.42 32.40
N ARG A 265 -5.48 13.58 33.73
CA ARG A 265 -6.23 12.76 34.69
C ARG A 265 -7.73 13.00 34.55
N ASP A 266 -8.11 14.24 34.32
CA ASP A 266 -9.52 14.63 34.21
C ASP A 266 -10.11 14.08 32.89
N LEU A 267 -9.37 14.13 31.76
CA LEU A 267 -9.70 13.44 30.50
C LEU A 267 -9.84 11.91 30.66
N CYS A 268 -9.00 11.28 31.48
CA CYS A 268 -9.11 9.84 31.74
C CYS A 268 -10.44 9.48 32.41
N ASN A 269 -10.96 10.38 33.25
CA ASN A 269 -12.17 10.21 34.06
C ASN A 269 -13.48 10.53 33.31
N THR A 270 -13.45 11.02 32.07
CA THR A 270 -14.59 11.49 31.24
C THR A 270 -15.63 10.40 30.82
N ARG A 271 -15.63 9.25 31.51
CA ARG A 271 -16.51 8.09 31.25
C ARG A 271 -17.99 8.46 31.30
N GLY A 272 -18.72 8.17 30.21
CA GLY A 272 -20.17 8.36 30.12
C GLY A 272 -20.61 9.74 29.64
N SER A 273 -19.68 10.57 29.13
CA SER A 273 -19.99 11.80 28.40
C SER A 273 -20.51 11.53 26.97
N LEU A 274 -20.96 12.58 26.28
CA LEU A 274 -21.23 12.52 24.84
C LEU A 274 -19.94 12.27 24.04
N ASP A 275 -18.82 12.84 24.48
CA ASP A 275 -17.49 12.64 23.88
C ASP A 275 -17.06 11.17 23.95
N GLU A 276 -17.41 10.46 25.03
CA GLU A 276 -17.19 9.01 25.17
C GLU A 276 -17.97 8.20 24.12
N THR A 277 -19.19 8.63 23.76
CA THR A 277 -19.96 7.96 22.70
C THR A 277 -19.36 8.20 21.32
N GLU A 278 -18.90 9.43 21.02
CA GLU A 278 -18.21 9.73 19.75
C GLU A 278 -16.87 8.97 19.63
N TYR A 279 -16.11 8.85 20.73
CA TYR A 279 -14.90 8.02 20.81
C TYR A 279 -15.19 6.53 20.58
N ARG A 280 -16.21 5.98 21.24
CA ARG A 280 -16.58 4.55 21.11
C ARG A 280 -16.95 4.21 19.68
N ASP A 281 -17.78 5.05 19.06
CA ASP A 281 -18.42 4.76 17.80
C ASP A 281 -17.44 4.98 16.61
N ASN A 282 -16.47 5.90 16.74
CA ASN A 282 -15.49 6.21 15.67
C ASN A 282 -14.05 5.67 15.87
N HIS A 283 -13.58 5.48 17.10
CA HIS A 283 -12.14 5.27 17.37
C HIS A 283 -11.80 4.02 18.20
N GLN A 284 -12.62 3.65 19.20
CA GLN A 284 -12.28 2.58 20.14
C GLN A 284 -11.95 1.25 19.45
N LYS A 285 -12.72 0.85 18.43
CA LYS A 285 -12.47 -0.39 17.65
C LYS A 285 -11.11 -0.37 16.96
N GLN A 286 -10.72 0.74 16.34
CA GLN A 286 -9.44 0.85 15.64
C GLN A 286 -8.25 0.89 16.59
N ILE A 287 -8.39 1.55 17.75
CA ILE A 287 -7.39 1.52 18.82
C ILE A 287 -7.22 0.09 19.33
N ALA A 288 -8.30 -0.63 19.64
CA ALA A 288 -8.23 -2.00 20.15
C ALA A 288 -7.49 -2.98 19.21
N LEU A 289 -7.71 -2.86 17.89
CA LEU A 289 -6.96 -3.61 16.86
C LEU A 289 -5.47 -3.22 16.80
N ASP A 290 -5.13 -1.97 17.11
CA ASP A 290 -3.78 -1.44 17.05
C ASP A 290 -2.95 -1.71 18.32
N LEU A 291 -3.59 -1.84 19.48
CA LEU A 291 -2.94 -2.15 20.77
C LEU A 291 -2.09 -3.42 20.69
N LEU A 292 -2.68 -4.56 20.28
CA LEU A 292 -2.02 -5.88 20.33
C LEU A 292 -0.94 -6.07 19.26
N ARG A 293 -0.87 -5.18 18.27
CA ARG A 293 0.21 -5.13 17.26
C ARG A 293 1.25 -4.05 17.55
N THR A 294 1.16 -3.36 18.69
CA THR A 294 2.12 -2.34 19.14
C THR A 294 3.24 -2.99 19.94
N LEU A 295 4.50 -2.71 19.58
CA LEU A 295 5.70 -3.28 20.22
C LEU A 295 5.62 -4.81 20.45
N PRO A 296 5.31 -5.62 19.41
CA PRO A 296 5.21 -7.07 19.55
C PRO A 296 6.53 -7.65 20.09
N GLY A 297 6.43 -8.57 21.04
CA GLY A 297 7.57 -9.13 21.77
C GLY A 297 8.06 -8.28 22.96
N ASN A 298 7.56 -7.08 23.19
CA ASN A 298 7.90 -6.32 24.40
C ASN A 298 7.10 -6.81 25.63
N ILE A 299 7.76 -7.03 26.77
CA ILE A 299 7.13 -7.54 28.00
C ILE A 299 5.93 -6.73 28.50
N HIS A 300 5.89 -5.42 28.22
CA HIS A 300 4.79 -4.55 28.63
C HIS A 300 3.61 -4.54 27.65
N PHE A 301 3.76 -5.14 26.47
CA PHE A 301 2.79 -5.07 25.37
C PHE A 301 2.41 -6.45 24.76
N MET A 302 3.16 -7.52 25.07
CA MET A 302 2.98 -8.87 24.51
C MET A 302 1.66 -9.59 24.82
N SER A 303 0.83 -9.08 25.74
CA SER A 303 -0.46 -9.68 26.11
C SER A 303 -1.52 -8.60 26.34
N PRO A 304 -2.81 -8.83 25.99
CA PRO A 304 -3.92 -7.94 26.36
C PRO A 304 -4.02 -7.65 27.87
N THR A 305 -3.51 -8.54 28.71
CA THR A 305 -3.50 -8.38 30.17
C THR A 305 -2.33 -7.54 30.69
N CYS A 306 -1.34 -7.20 29.85
CA CYS A 306 -0.20 -6.39 30.28
C CYS A 306 -0.59 -4.94 30.56
N LYS A 307 -0.05 -4.38 31.64
CA LYS A 307 -0.34 -3.01 32.08
C LYS A 307 -0.01 -1.95 31.01
N GLY A 308 1.02 -2.18 30.17
CA GLY A 308 1.39 -1.28 29.08
C GLY A 308 0.29 -1.14 28.01
N ILE A 309 -0.45 -2.23 27.69
CA ILE A 309 -1.61 -2.16 26.80
C ILE A 309 -2.70 -1.25 27.37
N GLN A 310 -3.03 -1.41 28.65
CA GLN A 310 -4.06 -0.59 29.33
C GLN A 310 -3.64 0.89 29.44
N GLN A 311 -2.35 1.15 29.70
CA GLN A 311 -1.80 2.50 29.76
C GLN A 311 -1.71 3.15 28.36
N LEU A 312 -1.46 2.37 27.31
CA LEU A 312 -1.47 2.84 25.92
C LEU A 312 -2.90 3.18 25.46
N GLU A 313 -3.89 2.34 25.77
CA GLU A 313 -5.30 2.65 25.53
C GLU A 313 -5.69 3.96 26.25
N GLN A 314 -5.28 4.13 27.51
CA GLN A 314 -5.50 5.35 28.28
C GLN A 314 -4.92 6.59 27.60
N VAL A 315 -3.69 6.52 27.07
CA VAL A 315 -3.05 7.63 26.33
C VAL A 315 -3.78 7.95 25.04
N LEU A 316 -4.09 6.94 24.21
CA LEU A 316 -4.73 7.12 22.91
C LEU A 316 -6.18 7.62 23.05
N ARG A 317 -6.94 7.10 24.02
CA ARG A 317 -8.29 7.57 24.36
C ARG A 317 -8.28 9.02 24.85
N ALA A 318 -7.36 9.37 25.75
CA ALA A 318 -7.20 10.74 26.21
C ALA A 318 -6.80 11.70 25.06
N PHE A 319 -5.97 11.25 24.12
CA PHE A 319 -5.63 12.04 22.93
C PHE A 319 -6.85 12.31 22.03
N CYS A 320 -7.72 11.31 21.80
CA CYS A 320 -8.96 11.50 21.04
C CYS A 320 -9.86 12.59 21.67
N PHE A 321 -9.97 12.63 23.00
CA PHE A 321 -10.72 13.70 23.70
C PHE A 321 -10.00 15.06 23.68
N HIS A 322 -8.68 15.08 23.57
CA HIS A 322 -7.92 16.33 23.45
C HIS A 322 -8.11 16.99 22.08
N ASN A 323 -8.06 16.20 21.02
CA ASN A 323 -8.17 16.66 19.63
C ASN A 323 -9.07 15.72 18.80
N PRO A 324 -10.41 15.85 18.90
CA PRO A 324 -11.34 15.03 18.13
C PRO A 324 -11.35 15.34 16.62
N VAL A 325 -10.69 16.41 16.17
CA VAL A 325 -10.55 16.76 14.74
C VAL A 325 -9.53 15.85 14.05
N ILE A 326 -8.49 15.42 14.79
CA ILE A 326 -7.55 14.39 14.34
C ILE A 326 -8.03 13.00 14.79
N GLY A 327 -8.58 12.89 16.01
CA GLY A 327 -9.06 11.63 16.57
C GLY A 327 -7.93 10.63 16.76
N TYR A 328 -8.11 9.40 16.25
CA TYR A 328 -7.06 8.41 16.16
C TYR A 328 -6.64 8.15 14.71
N CYS A 329 -5.37 8.41 14.38
CA CYS A 329 -4.74 7.97 13.14
C CYS A 329 -3.91 6.71 13.35
N GLN A 330 -4.04 5.74 12.43
CA GLN A 330 -3.21 4.54 12.40
C GLN A 330 -1.71 4.93 12.39
N GLY A 331 -0.93 4.35 13.29
CA GLY A 331 0.50 4.68 13.49
C GLY A 331 0.77 5.47 14.77
N MET A 332 -0.21 6.22 15.30
CA MET A 332 -0.07 6.92 16.60
C MET A 332 0.20 5.94 17.75
N ASN A 333 -0.33 4.71 17.67
CA ASN A 333 -0.04 3.62 18.59
C ASN A 333 1.46 3.33 18.72
N PHE A 334 2.23 3.34 17.62
CA PHE A 334 3.67 3.07 17.65
C PHE A 334 4.45 4.23 18.28
N ILE A 335 4.03 5.47 18.00
CA ILE A 335 4.64 6.68 18.57
C ILE A 335 4.42 6.69 20.09
N ALA A 336 3.18 6.51 20.55
CA ALA A 336 2.84 6.47 21.97
C ALA A 336 3.48 5.26 22.69
N GLY A 337 3.39 4.06 22.11
CA GLY A 337 4.00 2.85 22.68
C GLY A 337 5.51 2.96 22.85
N THR A 338 6.22 3.45 21.82
CA THR A 338 7.67 3.70 21.90
C THR A 338 8.00 4.76 22.95
N ALA A 339 7.24 5.85 23.02
CA ALA A 339 7.45 6.89 24.03
C ALA A 339 7.23 6.37 25.47
N MET A 340 6.32 5.41 25.69
CA MET A 340 6.10 4.77 27.00
C MET A 340 7.27 3.92 27.51
N LEU A 341 8.22 3.52 26.64
CA LEU A 341 9.44 2.85 27.07
C LEU A 341 10.43 3.79 27.78
N PHE A 342 10.25 5.10 27.61
CA PHE A 342 11.12 6.14 28.19
C PHE A 342 10.38 7.13 29.11
N LEU A 343 9.05 7.21 29.03
CA LEU A 343 8.24 8.24 29.70
C LEU A 343 7.04 7.64 30.44
N GLY A 344 6.65 8.29 31.54
CA GLY A 344 5.41 7.95 32.24
C GLY A 344 4.16 8.35 31.44
N VAL A 345 3.03 7.70 31.72
CA VAL A 345 1.77 7.80 30.96
C VAL A 345 1.33 9.25 30.63
N GLU A 346 1.39 10.16 31.60
CA GLU A 346 1.05 11.59 31.36
C GLU A 346 2.05 12.26 30.40
N ASP A 347 3.35 11.99 30.58
CA ASP A 347 4.40 12.52 29.72
C ASP A 347 4.33 11.93 28.30
N THR A 348 3.86 10.68 28.14
CA THR A 348 3.54 10.08 26.83
C THR A 348 2.35 10.76 26.16
N PHE A 349 1.27 11.06 26.89
CA PHE A 349 0.17 11.86 26.34
C PHE A 349 0.68 13.22 25.85
N TRP A 350 1.50 13.90 26.65
CA TRP A 350 2.13 15.17 26.25
C TRP A 350 3.15 15.02 25.09
N PHE A 351 3.83 13.87 24.96
CA PHE A 351 4.64 13.53 23.78
C PHE A 351 3.77 13.52 22.52
N LEU A 352 2.64 12.80 22.54
CA LEU A 352 1.77 12.66 21.38
C LEU A 352 1.14 14.00 20.97
N VAL A 353 0.77 14.85 21.94
CA VAL A 353 0.34 16.24 21.69
C VAL A 353 1.46 17.08 21.06
N ALA A 354 2.71 16.98 21.53
CA ALA A 354 3.83 17.68 20.92
C ALA A 354 4.07 17.24 19.46
N VAL A 355 4.01 15.93 19.18
CA VAL A 355 4.13 15.38 17.82
C VAL A 355 3.06 15.94 16.89
N THR A 356 1.79 15.84 17.31
CA THR A 356 0.63 16.12 16.45
C THR A 356 0.30 17.62 16.31
N GLU A 357 0.64 18.46 17.30
CA GLU A 357 0.29 19.89 17.30
C GLU A 357 1.48 20.86 17.25
N LYS A 358 2.72 20.40 17.49
CA LYS A 358 3.93 21.27 17.47
C LYS A 358 4.96 20.88 16.42
N TYR A 359 5.17 19.59 16.17
CA TYR A 359 6.17 19.12 15.19
C TYR A 359 5.61 18.95 13.77
N PHE A 360 4.44 18.34 13.61
CA PHE A 360 3.76 18.16 12.32
C PHE A 360 2.67 19.22 12.07
N ASP A 361 2.26 19.40 10.81
CA ASP A 361 1.07 20.22 10.49
C ASP A 361 -0.21 19.51 10.94
N LYS A 362 -1.22 20.28 11.35
CA LYS A 362 -2.54 19.78 11.79
C LYS A 362 -3.31 18.92 10.78
N SER A 363 -2.93 18.92 9.49
CA SER A 363 -3.48 18.06 8.44
C SER A 363 -2.59 16.87 8.08
N TYR A 364 -1.50 16.64 8.83
CA TYR A 364 -0.58 15.54 8.61
C TYR A 364 -1.22 14.18 8.93
N PHE A 365 -1.95 14.11 10.05
CA PHE A 365 -2.72 12.94 10.49
C PHE A 365 -4.23 13.08 10.18
N ASP A 366 -4.62 13.87 9.17
CA ASP A 366 -6.03 13.93 8.74
C ASP A 366 -6.46 12.67 7.98
N TYR A 367 -7.77 12.50 7.79
CA TYR A 367 -8.35 11.32 7.11
C TYR A 367 -7.86 11.12 5.66
N ALA A 368 -7.26 12.14 5.04
CA ALA A 368 -6.69 12.09 3.70
C ALA A 368 -5.15 12.01 3.72
N LEU A 369 -4.53 12.04 4.91
CA LEU A 369 -3.09 12.18 5.15
C LEU A 369 -2.48 13.35 4.37
N THR A 370 -3.20 14.48 4.28
CA THR A 370 -2.87 15.59 3.35
C THR A 370 -1.48 16.18 3.59
N GLY A 371 -1.10 16.37 4.86
CA GLY A 371 0.23 16.86 5.24
C GLY A 371 1.32 15.80 5.03
N ALA A 372 1.07 14.53 5.34
CA ALA A 372 2.04 13.47 5.10
C ALA A 372 2.31 13.28 3.59
N GLN A 373 1.28 13.36 2.75
CA GLN A 373 1.44 13.39 1.29
C GLN A 373 2.26 14.60 0.81
N ALA A 374 2.07 15.78 1.41
CA ALA A 374 2.90 16.95 1.08
C ALA A 374 4.38 16.69 1.41
N ASP A 375 4.67 16.09 2.56
CA ASP A 375 6.03 15.70 2.94
C ASP A 375 6.63 14.65 1.99
N GLN A 376 5.85 13.69 1.49
CA GLN A 376 6.33 12.74 0.48
C GLN A 376 6.72 13.44 -0.84
N GLU A 377 5.94 14.42 -1.28
CA GLU A 377 6.28 15.18 -2.51
C GLU A 377 7.51 16.08 -2.30
N VAL A 378 7.70 16.66 -1.10
CA VAL A 378 8.94 17.37 -0.74
C VAL A 378 10.13 16.41 -0.72
N LEU A 379 9.98 15.19 -0.19
CA LEU A 379 11.05 14.18 -0.20
C LEU A 379 11.42 13.78 -1.63
N LYS A 380 10.44 13.57 -2.53
CA LYS A 380 10.69 13.31 -3.96
C LYS A 380 11.52 14.43 -4.61
N GLU A 381 11.18 15.69 -4.37
CA GLU A 381 11.93 16.82 -4.92
C GLU A 381 13.36 16.89 -4.36
N LEU A 382 13.55 16.56 -3.09
CA LEU A 382 14.87 16.48 -2.47
C LEU A 382 15.71 15.31 -3.02
N VAL A 383 15.12 14.13 -3.23
CA VAL A 383 15.78 12.98 -3.85
C VAL A 383 16.13 13.29 -5.30
N ALA A 384 15.22 13.86 -6.10
CA ALA A 384 15.50 14.28 -7.48
C ALA A 384 16.65 15.32 -7.57
N ARG A 385 16.83 16.17 -6.55
CA ARG A 385 17.91 17.17 -6.50
C ARG A 385 19.24 16.65 -5.92
N ARG A 386 19.24 15.59 -5.11
CA ARG A 386 20.45 15.08 -4.41
C ARG A 386 20.95 13.74 -4.94
N LEU A 387 20.02 12.85 -5.28
CA LEU A 387 20.25 11.50 -5.80
C LEU A 387 19.52 11.38 -7.16
N PRO A 388 19.88 12.19 -8.17
CA PRO A 388 19.15 12.25 -9.44
C PRO A 388 19.19 10.93 -10.22
N ARG A 389 20.22 10.10 -10.00
CA ARG A 389 20.32 8.76 -10.59
C ARG A 389 19.30 7.82 -9.96
N LEU A 390 19.23 7.76 -8.63
CA LEU A 390 18.19 7.04 -7.90
C LEU A 390 16.78 7.49 -8.30
N ALA A 391 16.53 8.80 -8.39
CA ALA A 391 15.22 9.33 -8.78
C ALA A 391 14.79 8.83 -10.17
N ALA A 392 15.62 9.06 -11.19
CA ALA A 392 15.33 8.64 -12.57
C ALA A 392 15.19 7.12 -12.69
N HIS A 393 15.90 6.34 -11.87
CA HIS A 393 15.78 4.88 -11.84
C HIS A 393 14.47 4.41 -11.18
N LEU A 394 14.06 5.01 -10.07
CA LEU A 394 12.76 4.70 -9.44
C LEU A 394 11.59 5.03 -10.39
N ASP A 395 11.66 6.15 -11.12
CA ASP A 395 10.70 6.52 -12.15
C ASP A 395 10.68 5.48 -13.30
N GLN A 396 11.85 5.02 -13.78
CA GLN A 396 11.96 3.97 -14.81
C GLN A 396 11.36 2.63 -14.35
N CYS A 397 11.52 2.26 -13.07
CA CYS A 397 10.92 1.06 -12.48
C CYS A 397 9.44 1.23 -12.08
N GLY A 398 8.83 2.41 -12.31
CA GLY A 398 7.44 2.70 -11.97
C GLY A 398 7.15 2.80 -10.47
N ILE A 399 8.15 3.13 -9.65
CA ILE A 399 8.06 3.12 -8.18
C ILE A 399 7.82 4.53 -7.64
N ASP A 400 6.60 4.79 -7.14
CA ASP A 400 6.40 5.94 -6.26
C ASP A 400 7.14 5.70 -4.93
N LEU A 401 8.16 6.52 -4.66
CA LEU A 401 8.96 6.54 -3.43
C LEU A 401 8.12 6.53 -2.14
N ALA A 402 6.92 7.14 -2.15
CA ALA A 402 5.99 7.15 -1.03
C ALA A 402 5.52 5.74 -0.62
N THR A 403 5.51 4.79 -1.56
CA THR A 403 5.16 3.37 -1.33
C THR A 403 6.07 2.69 -0.30
N VAL A 404 7.29 3.21 -0.14
CA VAL A 404 8.26 2.74 0.87
C VAL A 404 8.38 3.74 2.02
N THR A 405 8.49 5.03 1.71
CA THR A 405 8.94 6.05 2.68
C THR A 405 7.82 6.69 3.51
N LEU A 406 6.54 6.57 3.12
CA LEU A 406 5.42 7.17 3.87
C LEU A 406 5.35 6.66 5.31
N ASN A 407 5.56 5.37 5.55
CA ASN A 407 5.55 4.81 6.91
C ASN A 407 6.76 5.27 7.74
N TRP A 408 7.90 5.59 7.11
CA TRP A 408 9.06 6.14 7.83
C TRP A 408 8.73 7.51 8.42
N PHE A 409 7.89 8.29 7.77
CA PHE A 409 7.50 9.62 8.25
C PHE A 409 6.27 9.57 9.16
N LEU A 410 5.26 8.73 8.86
CA LEU A 410 4.05 8.58 9.70
C LEU A 410 4.33 8.01 11.10
N ALA A 411 5.29 7.09 11.22
CA ALA A 411 5.63 6.42 12.48
C ALA A 411 7.02 6.83 13.03
N VAL A 412 7.61 7.93 12.52
CA VAL A 412 8.92 8.46 12.96
C VAL A 412 10.01 7.37 12.95
N PHE A 413 10.19 6.72 11.81
CA PHE A 413 11.11 5.61 11.53
C PHE A 413 10.88 4.30 12.31
N TYR A 414 9.84 4.20 13.14
CA TYR A 414 9.47 2.95 13.81
C TYR A 414 9.21 1.82 12.79
N GLY A 415 9.84 0.67 13.02
CA GLY A 415 9.73 -0.51 12.15
C GLY A 415 10.42 -0.39 10.79
N ALA A 416 11.06 0.74 10.49
CA ALA A 416 11.86 0.92 9.28
C ALA A 416 13.33 0.58 9.54
N VAL A 417 13.97 1.26 10.50
CA VAL A 417 15.38 1.11 10.89
C VAL A 417 15.53 0.30 12.19
N PRO A 418 16.74 -0.17 12.54
CA PRO A 418 17.02 -0.74 13.86
C PRO A 418 16.62 0.17 15.02
N PHE A 419 16.20 -0.41 16.15
CA PHE A 419 15.60 0.34 17.26
C PHE A 419 16.55 1.39 17.88
N GLN A 420 17.86 1.09 17.98
CA GLN A 420 18.88 2.05 18.42
C GLN A 420 19.00 3.24 17.44
N THR A 421 19.04 2.97 16.13
CA THR A 421 19.08 4.00 15.08
C THR A 421 17.83 4.88 15.13
N MET A 422 16.64 4.28 15.31
CA MET A 422 15.39 5.01 15.50
C MET A 422 15.45 5.93 16.73
N ILE A 423 15.96 5.46 17.87
CA ILE A 423 16.15 6.28 19.08
C ILE A 423 17.06 7.48 18.80
N ARG A 424 18.19 7.30 18.10
CA ARG A 424 19.06 8.43 17.72
C ARG A 424 18.33 9.42 16.79
N ILE A 425 17.52 8.95 15.83
CA ILE A 425 16.67 9.82 15.00
C ILE A 425 15.68 10.61 15.88
N TRP A 426 15.11 9.99 16.91
CA TRP A 426 14.19 10.65 17.85
C TRP A 426 14.89 11.71 18.71
N ASP A 427 16.11 11.47 19.19
CA ASP A 427 16.91 12.47 19.93
C ASP A 427 17.08 13.77 19.13
N TYR A 428 17.30 13.67 17.81
CA TYR A 428 17.36 14.84 16.91
C TYR A 428 15.97 15.42 16.61
N PHE A 429 14.97 14.58 16.32
CA PHE A 429 13.61 15.02 15.96
C PHE A 429 12.97 15.85 17.09
N LEU A 430 13.19 15.47 18.35
CA LEU A 430 12.73 16.22 19.53
C LEU A 430 13.49 17.56 19.75
N LEU A 431 14.55 17.83 19.00
CA LEU A 431 15.31 19.08 19.05
C LEU A 431 15.01 19.99 17.84
N ASP A 432 15.07 19.45 16.62
CA ASP A 432 15.01 20.18 15.35
C ASP A 432 13.78 19.88 14.45
N GLY A 433 12.90 18.97 14.89
CA GLY A 433 11.60 18.71 14.27
C GLY A 433 11.65 17.94 12.96
N THR A 434 10.59 18.05 12.16
CA THR A 434 10.34 17.26 10.94
C THR A 434 11.45 17.34 9.88
N ASN A 435 12.21 18.44 9.84
CA ASN A 435 13.39 18.60 8.98
C ASN A 435 14.43 17.47 9.14
N VAL A 436 14.50 16.88 10.34
CA VAL A 436 15.36 15.73 10.67
C VAL A 436 14.97 14.48 9.87
N LEU A 437 13.67 14.27 9.63
CA LEU A 437 13.16 13.09 8.92
C LEU A 437 13.62 13.08 7.46
N PHE A 438 13.58 14.24 6.81
CA PHE A 438 14.11 14.44 5.46
C PHE A 438 15.63 14.21 5.38
N ARG A 439 16.40 14.68 6.36
CA ARG A 439 17.86 14.45 6.43
C ARG A 439 18.19 12.97 6.49
N PHE A 440 17.61 12.24 7.44
CA PHE A 440 17.85 10.81 7.59
C PHE A 440 17.31 9.99 6.42
N ALA A 441 16.14 10.34 5.85
CA ALA A 441 15.63 9.68 4.66
C ALA A 441 16.59 9.81 3.46
N LEU A 442 17.14 11.00 3.20
CA LEU A 442 18.14 11.17 2.13
C LEU A 442 19.46 10.44 2.44
N ALA A 443 19.93 10.46 3.69
CA ALA A 443 21.16 9.77 4.08
C ALA A 443 21.03 8.25 3.89
N ILE A 444 19.93 7.63 4.34
CA ILE A 444 19.66 6.20 4.15
C ILE A 444 19.57 5.85 2.65
N LEU A 445 18.84 6.64 1.86
CA LEU A 445 18.75 6.44 0.40
C LEU A 445 20.11 6.63 -0.31
N SER A 446 20.98 7.50 0.21
CA SER A 446 22.32 7.76 -0.34
C SER A 446 23.33 6.65 -0.02
N ILE A 447 23.24 6.01 1.15
CA ILE A 447 24.09 4.85 1.51
C ILE A 447 23.84 3.71 0.52
N HIS A 448 22.57 3.42 0.26
CA HIS A 448 22.14 2.25 -0.50
C HIS A 448 21.84 2.52 -1.99
N GLU A 449 22.12 3.72 -2.51
CA GLU A 449 21.88 4.08 -3.93
C GLU A 449 22.53 3.06 -4.89
N LYS A 450 23.76 2.61 -4.59
CA LYS A 450 24.49 1.62 -5.43
C LYS A 450 23.80 0.27 -5.50
N GLU A 451 23.21 -0.20 -4.40
CA GLU A 451 22.52 -1.50 -4.31
C GLU A 451 21.19 -1.46 -5.09
N VAL A 452 20.47 -0.35 -4.96
CA VAL A 452 19.19 -0.13 -5.63
C VAL A 452 19.38 -0.02 -7.14
N LEU A 453 20.36 0.77 -7.61
CA LEU A 453 20.68 0.96 -9.03
C LEU A 453 21.16 -0.32 -9.75
N GLN A 454 21.43 -1.42 -9.03
CA GLN A 454 21.78 -2.72 -9.62
C GLN A 454 20.57 -3.61 -9.92
N ARG A 455 19.35 -3.20 -9.55
CA ARG A 455 18.11 -3.92 -9.88
C ARG A 455 17.42 -3.26 -11.07
N SER A 456 16.36 -3.90 -11.56
CA SER A 456 15.50 -3.39 -12.64
C SER A 456 14.04 -3.77 -12.44
N ASP A 457 13.76 -4.92 -11.81
CA ASP A 457 12.42 -5.32 -11.37
C ASP A 457 11.91 -4.48 -10.19
N THR A 458 10.67 -4.01 -10.33
CA THR A 458 9.91 -3.22 -9.34
C THR A 458 9.82 -3.90 -7.98
N ILE A 459 9.60 -5.23 -7.92
CA ILE A 459 9.47 -5.96 -6.65
C ILE A 459 10.82 -6.05 -5.95
N SER A 460 11.89 -6.32 -6.71
CA SER A 460 13.25 -6.48 -6.23
C SER A 460 13.85 -5.18 -5.70
N VAL A 461 13.59 -4.05 -6.35
CA VAL A 461 13.95 -2.72 -5.80
C VAL A 461 13.24 -2.47 -4.46
N ILE A 462 11.94 -2.78 -4.37
CA ILE A 462 11.18 -2.61 -3.11
C ILE A 462 11.64 -3.58 -2.02
N LYS A 463 12.05 -4.81 -2.37
CA LYS A 463 12.69 -5.77 -1.44
C LYS A 463 13.98 -5.17 -0.86
N ILE A 464 14.92 -4.73 -1.71
CA ILE A 464 16.20 -4.14 -1.27
C ILE A 464 15.97 -2.89 -0.43
N LEU A 465 15.18 -1.91 -0.91
CA LEU A 465 14.88 -0.70 -0.14
C LEU A 465 14.33 -1.00 1.27
N LYS A 466 13.49 -2.04 1.43
CA LYS A 466 12.97 -2.44 2.76
C LYS A 466 13.97 -3.24 3.60
N ALA A 467 14.94 -3.91 2.98
CA ALA A 467 15.95 -4.71 3.65
C ALA A 467 17.14 -3.86 4.10
N SER A 468 17.70 -3.03 3.20
CA SER A 468 18.86 -2.17 3.49
C SER A 468 18.61 -1.18 4.63
N VAL A 469 17.40 -0.59 4.71
CA VAL A 469 16.99 0.30 5.83
C VAL A 469 16.99 -0.44 7.17
N ARG A 470 16.69 -1.75 7.19
CA ARG A 470 16.79 -2.60 8.40
C ARG A 470 18.23 -2.98 8.73
N LEU A 471 19.19 -2.71 7.86
CA LEU A 471 20.62 -2.90 8.09
C LEU A 471 21.38 -1.61 8.46
N THR A 472 20.68 -0.47 8.58
CA THR A 472 21.29 0.80 8.98
C THR A 472 21.60 0.84 10.49
N TYR A 473 22.56 0.02 10.95
CA TYR A 473 23.01 -0.06 12.34
C TYR A 473 24.08 0.98 12.70
N ASP A 474 24.90 1.40 11.73
CA ASP A 474 25.84 2.51 11.88
C ASP A 474 25.08 3.84 11.96
N TYR A 475 24.71 4.22 13.18
CA TYR A 475 23.99 5.47 13.43
C TYR A 475 24.90 6.70 13.40
N ASP A 476 26.21 6.57 13.64
CA ASP A 476 27.13 7.70 13.66
C ASP A 476 27.62 8.07 12.25
N GLY A 477 27.93 7.09 11.38
CA GLY A 477 28.12 7.33 9.95
C GLY A 477 26.87 7.87 9.28
N LEU A 478 25.69 7.35 9.64
CA LEU A 478 24.40 7.88 9.20
C LEU A 478 24.18 9.34 9.65
N VAL A 479 24.53 9.67 10.90
CA VAL A 479 24.48 11.04 11.44
C VAL A 479 25.43 11.97 10.68
N ASN A 480 26.67 11.55 10.49
CA ASN A 480 27.69 12.32 9.79
C ASN A 480 27.24 12.64 8.35
N LEU A 481 26.62 11.69 7.66
CA LEU A 481 26.05 11.89 6.32
C LEU A 481 24.79 12.79 6.33
N ALA A 482 23.89 12.62 7.31
CA ALA A 482 22.66 13.41 7.46
C ALA A 482 22.91 14.90 7.82
N PHE A 483 24.09 15.21 8.36
CA PHE A 483 24.48 16.55 8.79
C PHE A 483 25.76 17.09 8.10
N ASP A 484 26.26 16.45 7.03
CA ASP A 484 27.50 16.85 6.35
C ASP A 484 27.49 18.32 5.88
N SER A 485 28.39 19.09 6.48
CA SER A 485 28.67 20.50 6.16
C SER A 485 29.06 20.76 4.69
N LYS A 486 29.64 19.77 3.99
CA LYS A 486 30.04 19.91 2.57
C LYS A 486 28.84 20.06 1.62
N HIS A 487 27.65 19.65 2.06
CA HIS A 487 26.46 19.52 1.22
C HIS A 487 25.25 20.26 1.82
N PRO A 488 25.32 21.60 1.97
CA PRO A 488 24.39 22.41 2.77
C PRO A 488 22.93 22.06 2.48
N PHE A 489 22.27 21.49 3.48
CA PHE A 489 20.88 21.03 3.42
C PHE A 489 19.93 22.24 3.52
N PRO A 490 18.75 22.22 2.85
CA PRO A 490 17.80 23.35 2.88
C PRO A 490 17.43 23.79 4.29
N THR A 491 17.21 25.09 4.49
CA THR A 491 16.81 25.61 5.80
C THR A 491 15.39 25.17 6.16
N ASN A 492 15.08 25.12 7.47
CA ASN A 492 13.74 24.78 7.95
C ASN A 492 12.65 25.63 7.28
N SER A 493 12.92 26.93 7.05
CA SER A 493 12.02 27.86 6.38
C SER A 493 11.73 27.49 4.92
N GLU A 494 12.71 26.96 4.18
CA GLU A 494 12.53 26.49 2.80
C GLU A 494 11.66 25.23 2.75
N ILE A 495 11.91 24.27 3.66
CA ILE A 495 11.14 23.03 3.75
C ILE A 495 9.70 23.33 4.17
N GLU A 496 9.50 24.15 5.21
CA GLU A 496 8.18 24.64 5.60
C GLU A 496 7.44 25.33 4.46
N HIS A 497 8.12 26.16 3.66
CA HIS A 497 7.51 26.82 2.51
C HIS A 497 7.07 25.81 1.44
N LYS A 498 7.91 24.80 1.15
CA LYS A 498 7.58 23.72 0.20
C LYS A 498 6.45 22.82 0.70
N GLN A 499 6.47 22.40 1.97
CA GLN A 499 5.38 21.65 2.60
C GLN A 499 4.05 22.40 2.44
N LYS A 500 4.03 23.69 2.80
CA LYS A 500 2.85 24.57 2.64
C LYS A 500 2.43 24.73 1.16
N TRP A 501 3.36 24.73 0.22
CA TRP A 501 3.07 24.79 -1.23
C TRP A 501 2.42 23.51 -1.75
N TYR A 502 3.03 22.34 -1.49
CA TYR A 502 2.48 21.03 -1.89
C TYR A 502 1.13 20.74 -1.22
N LEU A 503 1.00 21.03 0.08
CA LEU A 503 -0.26 20.93 0.84
C LEU A 503 -1.38 21.80 0.22
N ASN A 504 -1.05 23.02 -0.26
CA ASN A 504 -2.01 23.85 -0.98
C ASN A 504 -2.40 23.27 -2.36
N ILE A 505 -1.48 22.61 -3.06
CA ILE A 505 -1.79 21.90 -4.32
C ILE A 505 -2.66 20.67 -4.05
N LEU A 506 -2.36 19.88 -3.02
CA LEU A 506 -3.12 18.71 -2.63
C LEU A 506 -4.54 19.09 -2.17
N ARG A 507 -4.70 20.12 -1.33
CA ARG A 507 -6.03 20.66 -0.99
C ARG A 507 -6.80 21.18 -2.21
N LYS A 508 -6.13 21.83 -3.19
CA LYS A 508 -6.77 22.21 -4.47
C LYS A 508 -7.19 20.98 -5.30
N ARG A 509 -6.37 19.92 -5.35
CA ARG A 509 -6.68 18.64 -6.02
C ARG A 509 -7.84 17.91 -5.33
N LEU A 510 -7.85 17.83 -3.99
CA LEU A 510 -8.93 17.25 -3.18
C LEU A 510 -10.23 18.04 -3.36
N ASN A 511 -10.21 19.37 -3.19
CA ASN A 511 -11.39 20.21 -3.43
C ASN A 511 -11.89 20.12 -4.88
N ARG A 512 -11.01 19.92 -5.87
CA ARG A 512 -11.43 19.65 -7.26
C ARG A 512 -12.04 18.26 -7.42
N LYS A 513 -11.49 17.22 -6.79
CA LYS A 513 -12.09 15.87 -6.76
C LYS A 513 -13.44 15.86 -6.04
N GLU A 514 -13.58 16.58 -4.92
CA GLU A 514 -14.83 16.67 -4.17
C GLU A 514 -15.88 17.50 -4.91
N LYS A 515 -15.50 18.63 -5.52
CA LYS A 515 -16.37 19.36 -6.44
C LYS A 515 -16.76 18.51 -7.65
N LEU A 516 -15.84 17.72 -8.22
CA LEU A 516 -16.16 16.79 -9.31
C LEU A 516 -17.06 15.64 -8.84
N ARG A 517 -16.92 15.12 -7.61
CA ARG A 517 -17.87 14.17 -7.02
C ARG A 517 -19.24 14.82 -6.88
N LYS A 518 -19.34 16.01 -6.26
CA LYS A 518 -20.59 16.77 -6.11
C LYS A 518 -21.22 17.16 -7.45
N VAL A 519 -20.42 17.51 -8.47
CA VAL A 519 -20.88 17.78 -9.84
C VAL A 519 -21.28 16.50 -10.57
N PHE A 520 -20.59 15.38 -10.36
CA PHE A 520 -21.01 14.08 -10.90
C PHE A 520 -22.33 13.61 -10.28
N THR A 521 -22.51 13.82 -8.96
CA THR A 521 -23.80 13.68 -8.30
C THR A 521 -24.82 14.62 -8.93
N LEU A 522 -24.55 15.93 -9.05
CA LEU A 522 -25.48 16.91 -9.64
C LEU A 522 -25.86 16.60 -11.10
N LEU A 523 -24.93 16.16 -11.95
CA LEU A 523 -25.22 15.72 -13.32
C LEU A 523 -26.00 14.39 -13.35
N SER A 524 -25.90 13.57 -12.29
CA SER A 524 -26.80 12.42 -12.06
C SER A 524 -28.16 12.82 -11.46
N LEU A 525 -28.26 14.03 -10.89
CA LEU A 525 -29.49 14.62 -10.33
C LEU A 525 -30.27 15.44 -11.38
N GLU A 526 -29.61 16.00 -12.40
CA GLU A 526 -30.22 16.81 -13.47
C GLU A 526 -30.91 15.98 -14.58
N ARG A 527 -30.68 14.65 -14.65
CA ARG A 527 -31.38 13.79 -15.61
C ARG A 527 -32.77 13.39 -15.08
N SER A 528 -33.80 13.90 -15.77
CA SER A 528 -35.25 13.66 -15.63
C SER A 528 -35.96 14.37 -14.47
N ARG A 529 -37.21 14.77 -14.72
CA ARG A 529 -38.16 15.31 -13.71
C ARG A 529 -39.10 14.22 -13.16
N PHE A 530 -38.77 12.95 -13.42
CA PHE A 530 -39.59 11.77 -13.19
C PHE A 530 -38.74 10.71 -12.48
N PRO A 531 -39.33 9.74 -11.74
CA PRO A 531 -38.56 8.68 -11.12
C PRO A 531 -37.92 7.76 -12.18
N THR A 532 -36.59 7.69 -12.23
CA THR A 532 -35.89 6.79 -13.17
C THR A 532 -36.00 5.35 -12.69
N ILE A 533 -36.25 4.40 -13.61
CA ILE A 533 -36.12 2.96 -13.30
C ILE A 533 -34.63 2.61 -13.36
N GLU A 534 -34.10 1.96 -12.32
CA GLU A 534 -32.67 1.61 -12.28
C GLU A 534 -32.37 0.21 -11.73
N VAL A 535 -33.20 -0.36 -10.85
CA VAL A 535 -32.92 -1.67 -10.22
C VAL A 535 -34.06 -2.65 -10.46
N VAL A 536 -33.72 -3.87 -10.87
CA VAL A 536 -34.63 -5.03 -10.95
C VAL A 536 -34.04 -6.14 -10.07
N THR A 537 -34.87 -6.82 -9.28
CA THR A 537 -34.45 -7.93 -8.41
C THR A 537 -35.57 -8.97 -8.29
N PHE A 538 -35.24 -10.25 -8.21
CA PHE A 538 -36.23 -11.35 -8.15
C PHE A 538 -36.29 -11.97 -6.76
N SER A 539 -37.47 -12.42 -6.36
CA SER A 539 -37.64 -13.24 -5.15
C SER A 539 -37.13 -14.65 -5.39
N THR A 540 -36.35 -15.20 -4.46
CA THR A 540 -35.98 -16.62 -4.41
C THR A 540 -37.15 -17.51 -4.00
N ASP A 541 -37.94 -17.04 -3.04
CA ASP A 541 -38.91 -17.87 -2.30
C ASP A 541 -40.29 -17.95 -2.97
N GLN A 542 -40.56 -17.04 -3.92
CA GLN A 542 -41.84 -16.88 -4.60
C GLN A 542 -41.58 -16.80 -6.11
N GLU A 543 -41.65 -17.96 -6.78
CA GLU A 543 -41.36 -18.10 -8.20
C GLU A 543 -42.01 -16.97 -9.03
N GLY A 544 -41.22 -16.36 -9.92
CA GLY A 544 -41.70 -15.30 -10.81
C GLY A 544 -42.04 -13.96 -10.16
N THR A 545 -41.79 -13.74 -8.87
CA THR A 545 -41.99 -12.42 -8.24
C THR A 545 -40.81 -11.49 -8.55
N VAL A 546 -41.11 -10.31 -9.09
CA VAL A 546 -40.15 -9.28 -9.48
C VAL A 546 -40.37 -8.02 -8.65
N TYR A 547 -39.27 -7.38 -8.28
CA TYR A 547 -39.24 -6.06 -7.66
C TYR A 547 -38.49 -5.10 -8.57
N VAL A 548 -39.05 -3.91 -8.76
CA VAL A 548 -38.44 -2.80 -9.51
C VAL A 548 -38.34 -1.59 -8.60
N CYS A 549 -37.14 -1.07 -8.43
CA CYS A 549 -36.92 0.21 -7.76
C CYS A 549 -36.85 1.32 -8.80
N ALA A 550 -37.65 2.35 -8.57
CA ALA A 550 -37.57 3.60 -9.31
C ALA A 550 -37.44 4.78 -8.34
N GLY A 551 -36.77 5.86 -8.74
CA GLY A 551 -36.57 6.97 -7.82
C GLY A 551 -36.10 8.27 -8.43
N HIS A 552 -36.58 9.36 -7.85
CA HIS A 552 -36.06 10.72 -8.02
C HIS A 552 -35.45 11.20 -6.69
N GLN A 553 -34.73 12.32 -6.71
CA GLN A 553 -34.00 12.89 -5.57
C GLN A 553 -34.82 12.95 -4.26
N THR A 554 -36.12 13.18 -4.41
CA THR A 554 -37.11 13.49 -3.35
C THR A 554 -38.14 12.37 -3.14
N LYS A 555 -38.00 11.22 -3.83
CA LYS A 555 -38.95 10.11 -3.73
C LYS A 555 -38.38 8.81 -4.30
N GLY A 556 -38.27 7.79 -3.47
CA GLY A 556 -37.99 6.41 -3.86
C GLY A 556 -39.24 5.54 -3.75
N ILE A 557 -39.47 4.67 -4.74
CA ILE A 557 -40.59 3.72 -4.76
C ILE A 557 -40.10 2.32 -5.15
N ILE A 558 -40.71 1.30 -4.55
CA ILE A 558 -40.53 -0.10 -4.94
C ILE A 558 -41.88 -0.61 -5.44
N ALA A 559 -41.86 -1.22 -6.62
CA ALA A 559 -43.03 -1.84 -7.22
C ALA A 559 -42.79 -3.35 -7.38
N ARG A 560 -43.84 -4.14 -7.17
CA ARG A 560 -43.82 -5.61 -7.22
C ARG A 560 -44.79 -6.10 -8.29
N PHE A 561 -44.38 -7.08 -9.08
CA PHE A 561 -45.28 -7.79 -10.00
C PHE A 561 -44.95 -9.28 -10.07
N ASN A 562 -45.89 -10.06 -10.60
CA ASN A 562 -45.74 -11.51 -10.77
C ASN A 562 -45.68 -11.86 -12.27
N LEU A 563 -44.72 -12.71 -12.64
CA LEU A 563 -44.50 -13.18 -14.01
C LEU A 563 -45.38 -14.39 -14.39
N ILE A 564 -45.89 -15.15 -13.42
CA ILE A 564 -46.72 -16.35 -13.63
C ILE A 564 -48.12 -15.97 -14.13
N SER A 565 -48.65 -14.78 -13.77
CA SER A 565 -49.95 -14.33 -14.24
C SER A 565 -49.92 -13.97 -15.73
N LYS A 566 -50.98 -14.36 -16.46
CA LYS A 566 -51.15 -14.04 -17.89
C LYS A 566 -51.21 -12.54 -18.16
N ILE A 567 -51.70 -11.76 -17.20
CA ILE A 567 -51.60 -10.30 -17.19
C ILE A 567 -50.64 -9.97 -16.05
N SER A 568 -49.52 -9.33 -16.38
CA SER A 568 -48.54 -8.90 -15.37
C SER A 568 -48.95 -7.51 -14.89
N THR A 569 -49.62 -7.47 -13.74
CA THR A 569 -50.06 -6.23 -13.10
C THR A 569 -49.04 -5.79 -12.07
N MET A 570 -48.72 -4.50 -12.07
CA MET A 570 -47.78 -3.88 -11.14
C MET A 570 -48.51 -3.35 -9.90
N GLY A 571 -48.19 -3.91 -8.75
CA GLY A 571 -48.63 -3.46 -7.43
C GLY A 571 -47.48 -2.74 -6.72
N LYS A 572 -47.67 -1.46 -6.41
CA LYS A 572 -46.70 -0.69 -5.64
C LYS A 572 -46.66 -1.15 -4.18
N LEU A 573 -45.50 -1.11 -3.54
CA LEU A 573 -45.37 -1.38 -2.10
C LEU A 573 -45.81 -0.17 -1.26
N ASP A 574 -46.35 -0.43 -0.07
CA ASP A 574 -46.84 0.61 0.85
C ASP A 574 -45.71 1.56 1.35
N THR A 575 -44.46 1.12 1.36
CA THR A 575 -43.31 1.95 1.78
C THR A 575 -42.84 2.87 0.64
N GLU A 576 -42.99 4.17 0.84
CA GLU A 576 -42.29 5.21 0.07
C GLU A 576 -41.07 5.71 0.82
N PHE A 577 -39.97 5.98 0.09
CA PHE A 577 -38.77 6.61 0.64
C PHE A 577 -38.73 8.10 0.28
N ASP A 578 -38.13 8.91 1.15
CA ASP A 578 -37.96 10.37 0.98
C ASP A 578 -36.92 10.74 -0.10
N CYS A 579 -36.14 9.78 -0.56
CA CYS A 579 -35.04 9.98 -1.50
C CYS A 579 -34.83 8.77 -2.42
N LYS A 580 -33.95 8.94 -3.41
CA LYS A 580 -33.69 7.93 -4.44
C LYS A 580 -33.06 6.65 -3.88
N ILE A 581 -33.57 5.50 -4.34
CA ILE A 581 -32.97 4.18 -4.16
C ILE A 581 -31.87 3.97 -5.22
N PHE A 582 -30.71 3.45 -4.81
CA PHE A 582 -29.61 3.09 -5.73
C PHE A 582 -29.51 1.58 -5.99
N SER A 583 -29.78 0.75 -4.98
CA SER A 583 -29.63 -0.70 -5.09
C SER A 583 -30.56 -1.43 -4.12
N MET A 584 -30.89 -2.67 -4.48
CA MET A 584 -31.75 -3.56 -3.71
C MET A 584 -31.12 -4.96 -3.74
N ALA A 585 -31.06 -5.62 -2.59
CA ALA A 585 -30.64 -7.02 -2.46
C ALA A 585 -31.71 -7.78 -1.67
N LEU A 586 -32.17 -8.90 -2.20
CA LEU A 586 -33.16 -9.76 -1.55
C LEU A 586 -32.48 -10.89 -0.77
N ARG A 587 -33.14 -11.30 0.33
CA ARG A 587 -32.79 -12.44 1.17
C ARG A 587 -33.96 -13.42 1.22
N GLU A 588 -33.63 -14.70 1.27
CA GLU A 588 -34.56 -15.79 1.57
C GLU A 588 -35.34 -15.52 2.88
N GLY A 589 -36.66 -15.41 2.77
CA GLY A 589 -37.60 -15.14 3.87
C GLY A 589 -38.27 -13.76 3.82
N GLU A 590 -38.68 -13.28 2.64
CA GLU A 590 -39.40 -11.99 2.46
C GLU A 590 -38.68 -10.72 2.98
N ILE A 591 -37.34 -10.73 3.07
CA ILE A 591 -36.54 -9.57 3.53
C ILE A 591 -35.76 -8.95 2.36
N ALA A 592 -35.79 -7.61 2.27
CA ALA A 592 -35.02 -6.83 1.29
C ALA A 592 -34.15 -5.77 1.95
N TYR A 593 -32.92 -5.61 1.48
CA TYR A 593 -32.02 -4.51 1.86
C TYR A 593 -32.00 -3.47 0.74
N VAL A 594 -32.18 -2.20 1.07
CA VAL A 594 -32.34 -1.09 0.13
C VAL A 594 -31.34 0.01 0.44
N SER A 595 -30.54 0.44 -0.53
CA SER A 595 -29.60 1.56 -0.35
C SER A 595 -30.18 2.89 -0.84
N LEU A 596 -30.04 3.93 0.00
CA LEU A 596 -30.67 5.24 -0.18
C LEU A 596 -29.64 6.35 -0.41
N LEU A 597 -30.02 7.35 -1.22
CA LEU A 597 -29.27 8.60 -1.45
C LEU A 597 -28.92 9.34 -0.15
N SER A 598 -29.72 9.18 0.90
CA SER A 598 -29.50 9.72 2.25
C SER A 598 -28.29 9.11 3.00
N ARG A 599 -27.63 8.08 2.42
CA ARG A 599 -26.58 7.23 3.05
C ARG A 599 -27.11 6.34 4.18
N TYR A 600 -28.31 5.82 4.01
CA TYR A 600 -28.86 4.76 4.83
C TYR A 600 -29.01 3.47 4.01
N ILE A 601 -28.86 2.32 4.68
CA ILE A 601 -29.39 1.05 4.21
C ILE A 601 -30.58 0.72 5.11
N ALA A 602 -31.75 0.53 4.51
CA ALA A 602 -32.96 0.11 5.18
C ALA A 602 -33.21 -1.39 4.93
N ALA A 603 -33.62 -2.12 5.97
CA ALA A 603 -34.14 -3.47 5.83
C ALA A 603 -35.67 -3.44 5.86
N LEU A 604 -36.29 -3.99 4.81
CA LEU A 604 -37.73 -4.14 4.67
C LEU A 604 -38.13 -5.60 4.89
N GLN A 605 -39.23 -5.84 5.60
CA GLN A 605 -40.01 -7.08 5.46
C GLN A 605 -41.18 -6.83 4.52
N ILE A 606 -41.35 -7.68 3.49
CA ILE A 606 -42.31 -7.48 2.40
C ILE A 606 -43.36 -8.60 2.40
N LYS A 607 -44.56 -8.30 2.91
CA LYS A 607 -45.70 -9.23 2.99
C LYS A 607 -46.75 -8.88 1.95
N GLY A 608 -46.63 -9.43 0.75
CA GLY A 608 -47.55 -9.16 -0.36
C GLY A 608 -47.31 -7.80 -1.01
N THR A 609 -48.18 -6.82 -0.78
CA THR A 609 -47.94 -5.39 -1.12
C THR A 609 -47.54 -4.57 0.10
N LYS A 610 -47.78 -5.09 1.32
CA LYS A 610 -47.41 -4.42 2.55
C LYS A 610 -45.91 -4.55 2.78
N SER A 611 -45.28 -3.48 3.22
CA SER A 611 -43.87 -3.48 3.59
C SER A 611 -43.64 -2.67 4.87
N GLU A 612 -42.73 -3.14 5.70
CA GLU A 612 -42.42 -2.59 7.01
C GLU A 612 -40.90 -2.46 7.16
N ILE A 613 -40.43 -1.28 7.58
CA ILE A 613 -39.00 -1.04 7.83
C ILE A 613 -38.65 -1.68 9.18
N LEU A 614 -37.82 -2.72 9.14
CA LEU A 614 -37.33 -3.43 10.32
C LEU A 614 -36.28 -2.62 11.08
N TRP A 615 -35.34 -2.03 10.33
CA TRP A 615 -34.27 -1.17 10.83
C TRP A 615 -33.66 -0.37 9.68
N GLU A 616 -32.99 0.73 10.05
CA GLU A 616 -32.16 1.53 9.14
C GLU A 616 -30.79 1.74 9.75
N ILE A 617 -29.73 1.62 8.95
CA ILE A 617 -28.36 1.89 9.39
C ILE A 617 -27.68 2.92 8.49
N LYS A 618 -27.06 3.90 9.13
CA LYS A 618 -26.32 4.97 8.45
C LYS A 618 -24.91 4.50 8.10
N ILE A 619 -24.48 4.75 6.87
CA ILE A 619 -23.20 4.32 6.33
C ILE A 619 -22.31 5.52 5.96
N SER A 620 -21.01 5.29 5.77
CA SER A 620 -20.02 6.36 5.56
C SER A 620 -20.29 7.20 4.30
N ASP A 621 -20.60 6.54 3.19
CA ASP A 621 -20.98 7.13 1.91
C ASP A 621 -22.06 6.27 1.22
N ILE A 622 -22.64 6.74 0.12
CA ILE A 622 -23.75 6.09 -0.59
C ILE A 622 -23.34 4.68 -1.07
N ALA A 623 -24.13 3.65 -0.76
CA ALA A 623 -23.96 2.31 -1.33
C ALA A 623 -24.57 2.25 -2.75
N LEU A 624 -23.71 2.20 -3.76
CA LEU A 624 -24.08 2.18 -5.18
C LEU A 624 -24.54 0.79 -5.64
N LYS A 625 -24.01 -0.28 -5.02
CA LYS A 625 -24.44 -1.66 -5.27
C LYS A 625 -24.54 -2.44 -3.96
N LEU A 626 -25.64 -3.16 -3.76
CA LEU A 626 -25.79 -4.16 -2.71
C LEU A 626 -25.76 -5.57 -3.33
N LEU A 627 -25.16 -6.53 -2.62
CA LEU A 627 -25.31 -7.97 -2.87
C LEU A 627 -25.45 -8.72 -1.55
N TYR A 628 -26.34 -9.70 -1.49
CA TYR A 628 -26.47 -10.61 -0.35
C TYR A 628 -26.06 -12.02 -0.79
N LYS A 629 -25.13 -12.66 -0.07
CA LYS A 629 -24.71 -14.06 -0.28
C LYS A 629 -24.17 -14.62 1.03
N ASP A 630 -24.39 -15.92 1.29
CA ASP A 630 -23.75 -16.65 2.39
C ASP A 630 -23.93 -15.98 3.78
N LYS A 631 -25.11 -15.38 4.02
CA LYS A 631 -25.50 -14.58 5.21
C LYS A 631 -24.82 -13.21 5.37
N LEU A 632 -23.95 -12.82 4.43
CA LEU A 632 -23.26 -11.53 4.41
C LEU A 632 -23.94 -10.57 3.42
N LEU A 633 -24.08 -9.30 3.82
CA LEU A 633 -24.49 -8.21 2.94
C LEU A 633 -23.26 -7.40 2.56
N TYR A 634 -22.96 -7.32 1.27
CA TYR A 634 -21.88 -6.55 0.69
C TYR A 634 -22.43 -5.24 0.12
N ALA A 635 -21.79 -4.11 0.43
CA ALA A 635 -22.16 -2.77 -0.04
C ALA A 635 -20.95 -2.05 -0.67
N ALA A 636 -21.03 -1.82 -1.98
CA ALA A 636 -20.05 -1.08 -2.75
C ALA A 636 -20.28 0.43 -2.61
N LEU A 637 -19.37 1.17 -1.97
CA LEU A 637 -19.59 2.58 -1.61
C LEU A 637 -19.00 3.58 -2.61
N ALA A 638 -19.65 4.75 -2.71
CA ALA A 638 -19.25 5.87 -3.55
C ALA A 638 -17.90 6.51 -3.16
N ASN A 639 -17.41 6.27 -1.95
CA ASN A 639 -16.09 6.75 -1.50
C ASN A 639 -14.92 5.88 -2.00
N GLY A 640 -15.17 4.60 -2.35
CA GLY A 640 -14.16 3.59 -2.71
C GLY A 640 -13.96 2.46 -1.69
N VAL A 641 -14.78 2.43 -0.63
CA VAL A 641 -14.82 1.37 0.39
C VAL A 641 -15.81 0.27 -0.02
N LEU A 642 -15.47 -0.98 0.27
CA LEU A 642 -16.42 -2.08 0.35
C LEU A 642 -16.80 -2.25 1.83
N THR A 643 -18.07 -2.11 2.16
CA THR A 643 -18.59 -2.40 3.50
C THR A 643 -19.24 -3.78 3.49
N ILE A 644 -18.95 -4.60 4.49
CA ILE A 644 -19.53 -5.94 4.68
C ILE A 644 -20.25 -5.93 6.02
N PHE A 645 -21.51 -6.36 6.03
CA PHE A 645 -22.32 -6.51 7.22
C PHE A 645 -22.50 -7.99 7.54
N GLU A 646 -22.21 -8.37 8.78
CA GLU A 646 -22.49 -9.69 9.34
C GLU A 646 -23.66 -9.62 10.33
N ASN A 647 -24.22 -10.77 10.70
CA ASN A 647 -25.36 -10.89 11.61
C ASN A 647 -26.64 -10.13 11.19
N VAL A 648 -26.75 -9.79 9.90
CA VAL A 648 -27.91 -9.20 9.20
C VAL A 648 -29.18 -10.09 9.23
N ASN A 649 -29.15 -11.20 9.96
CA ASN A 649 -30.19 -12.22 9.96
C ASN A 649 -31.35 -11.93 10.92
N GLU A 650 -31.12 -11.15 11.97
CA GLU A 650 -32.09 -10.82 13.01
C GLU A 650 -33.11 -9.76 12.53
N ILE A 651 -34.38 -9.93 12.94
CA ILE A 651 -35.47 -9.02 12.59
C ILE A 651 -35.25 -7.63 13.24
N VAL A 652 -34.71 -7.62 14.46
CA VAL A 652 -34.14 -6.43 15.10
C VAL A 652 -32.74 -6.84 15.57
N PRO A 653 -31.66 -6.49 14.86
CA PRO A 653 -30.33 -6.98 15.17
C PRO A 653 -29.77 -6.37 16.44
N THR A 654 -29.44 -7.26 17.38
CA THR A 654 -28.84 -6.91 18.68
C THR A 654 -27.45 -6.30 18.52
N VAL A 655 -26.65 -6.83 17.58
CA VAL A 655 -25.41 -6.22 17.06
C VAL A 655 -25.27 -6.55 15.58
N ILE A 656 -25.21 -5.54 14.70
CA ILE A 656 -24.71 -5.71 13.33
C ILE A 656 -23.18 -5.50 13.37
N GLU A 657 -22.42 -6.48 12.89
CA GLU A 657 -20.97 -6.31 12.69
C GLU A 657 -20.67 -5.73 11.31
N ILE A 658 -19.71 -4.81 11.23
CA ILE A 658 -19.49 -3.95 10.05
C ILE A 658 -18.00 -3.86 9.77
N HIS A 659 -17.57 -4.42 8.65
CA HIS A 659 -16.18 -4.43 8.21
C HIS A 659 -16.01 -3.52 7.00
N ASN A 660 -15.16 -2.51 7.12
CA ASN A 660 -14.89 -1.53 6.05
C ASN A 660 -13.54 -1.81 5.41
N LEU A 661 -13.54 -2.25 4.15
CA LEU A 661 -12.35 -2.56 3.37
C LEU A 661 -12.08 -1.43 2.36
N PRO A 662 -11.02 -0.61 2.52
CA PRO A 662 -10.69 0.44 1.57
C PRO A 662 -10.07 -0.15 0.30
N ILE A 663 -10.87 -0.30 -0.76
CA ILE A 663 -10.45 -0.94 -2.01
C ILE A 663 -9.83 0.06 -3.00
N SER A 664 -10.34 1.30 -2.99
CA SER A 664 -9.99 2.35 -3.96
C SER A 664 -10.18 3.75 -3.39
N THR A 665 -9.71 4.77 -4.12
CA THR A 665 -10.05 6.19 -3.91
C THR A 665 -11.08 6.72 -4.91
N ALA A 666 -11.49 5.87 -5.86
CA ALA A 666 -12.60 6.08 -6.77
C ALA A 666 -13.83 5.26 -6.30
N PRO A 667 -15.06 5.69 -6.61
CA PRO A 667 -16.28 4.93 -6.28
C PRO A 667 -16.19 3.46 -6.72
N ILE A 668 -16.64 2.53 -5.89
CA ILE A 668 -16.92 1.16 -6.36
C ILE A 668 -18.27 1.21 -7.07
N THR A 669 -18.27 1.13 -8.40
CA THR A 669 -19.44 1.46 -9.23
C THR A 669 -20.26 0.26 -9.64
N GLU A 670 -19.66 -0.94 -9.70
CA GLU A 670 -20.36 -2.19 -9.97
C GLU A 670 -19.67 -3.33 -9.24
N MET A 671 -20.45 -4.34 -8.84
CA MET A 671 -20.01 -5.45 -8.00
C MET A 671 -20.77 -6.72 -8.37
N SER A 672 -20.07 -7.85 -8.52
CA SER A 672 -20.66 -9.17 -8.76
C SER A 672 -19.83 -10.27 -8.10
N ILE A 673 -20.46 -11.42 -7.85
CA ILE A 673 -19.78 -12.61 -7.32
C ILE A 673 -19.64 -13.64 -8.46
N VAL A 674 -18.44 -14.19 -8.59
CA VAL A 674 -18.04 -15.21 -9.55
C VAL A 674 -17.42 -16.35 -8.74
N ASP A 675 -18.16 -17.45 -8.62
CA ASP A 675 -17.82 -18.60 -7.76
C ASP A 675 -17.56 -18.18 -6.29
N ASP A 676 -16.33 -18.37 -5.81
CA ASP A 676 -15.84 -17.95 -4.49
C ASP A 676 -15.19 -16.54 -4.49
N THR A 677 -15.28 -15.78 -5.59
CA THR A 677 -14.60 -14.48 -5.75
C THR A 677 -15.57 -13.31 -5.94
N LEU A 678 -15.29 -12.20 -5.27
CA LEU A 678 -16.01 -10.93 -5.38
C LEU A 678 -15.25 -10.00 -6.34
N TRP A 679 -15.88 -9.62 -7.45
CA TRP A 679 -15.33 -8.72 -8.47
C TRP A 679 -15.86 -7.31 -8.25
N LEU A 680 -14.96 -6.35 -8.09
CA LEU A 680 -15.26 -4.96 -7.73
C LEU A 680 -14.71 -4.00 -8.80
N ALA A 681 -15.60 -3.32 -9.51
CA ALA A 681 -15.23 -2.29 -10.48
C ALA A 681 -15.12 -0.93 -9.80
N SER A 682 -13.97 -0.25 -9.90
CA SER A 682 -13.80 1.15 -9.52
C SER A 682 -13.05 1.91 -10.61
N ALA A 683 -13.69 2.90 -11.24
CA ALA A 683 -13.19 3.52 -12.48
C ALA A 683 -12.81 2.43 -13.52
N CYS A 684 -11.62 2.48 -14.10
CA CYS A 684 -11.11 1.51 -15.08
C CYS A 684 -10.58 0.19 -14.49
N LYS A 685 -10.66 0.02 -13.16
CA LYS A 685 -9.95 -1.02 -12.43
C LYS A 685 -10.91 -2.04 -11.82
N ILE A 686 -10.66 -3.32 -12.07
CA ILE A 686 -11.30 -4.44 -11.38
C ILE A 686 -10.37 -4.90 -10.25
N THR A 687 -10.92 -5.05 -9.05
CA THR A 687 -10.23 -5.73 -7.93
C THR A 687 -11.00 -7.00 -7.59
N ILE A 688 -10.31 -8.13 -7.58
CA ILE A 688 -10.88 -9.46 -7.30
C ILE A 688 -10.48 -9.86 -5.89
N ILE A 689 -11.45 -10.18 -5.05
CA ILE A 689 -11.29 -10.52 -3.62
C ILE A 689 -11.83 -11.93 -3.38
N CYS A 690 -11.18 -12.72 -2.53
CA CYS A 690 -11.74 -14.00 -2.09
C CYS A 690 -12.88 -13.76 -1.09
N THR A 691 -14.07 -14.31 -1.33
CA THR A 691 -15.22 -14.17 -0.41
C THR A 691 -14.94 -14.74 0.98
N LYS A 692 -14.16 -15.83 1.06
CA LYS A 692 -13.89 -16.58 2.31
C LYS A 692 -12.77 -16.00 3.18
N SER A 693 -11.83 -15.26 2.61
CA SER A 693 -10.69 -14.68 3.35
C SER A 693 -10.60 -13.16 3.28
N LEU A 694 -11.41 -12.53 2.43
CA LEU A 694 -11.42 -11.08 2.15
C LEU A 694 -10.07 -10.51 1.64
N ILE A 695 -9.12 -11.39 1.31
CA ILE A 695 -7.83 -11.05 0.70
C ILE A 695 -8.06 -10.66 -0.77
N THR A 696 -7.48 -9.55 -1.19
CA THR A 696 -7.39 -9.21 -2.63
C THR A 696 -6.50 -10.23 -3.34
N LEU A 697 -7.11 -11.02 -4.23
CA LEU A 697 -6.41 -12.00 -5.06
C LEU A 697 -5.69 -11.34 -6.24
N ARG A 698 -6.39 -10.43 -6.95
CA ARG A 698 -5.91 -9.83 -8.22
C ARG A 698 -6.43 -8.41 -8.40
N LYS A 699 -5.71 -7.63 -9.22
CA LYS A 699 -6.10 -6.30 -9.70
C LYS A 699 -5.86 -6.27 -11.21
N ILE A 700 -6.89 -5.89 -11.98
CA ILE A 700 -6.89 -5.83 -13.45
C ILE A 700 -7.26 -4.39 -13.84
N TYR A 701 -6.62 -3.86 -14.88
CA TYR A 701 -7.03 -2.61 -15.53
C TYR A 701 -7.66 -2.94 -16.87
N VAL A 702 -8.78 -2.28 -17.19
CA VAL A 702 -9.53 -2.46 -18.42
C VAL A 702 -9.26 -1.25 -19.31
N GLU A 703 -8.67 -1.53 -20.47
CA GLU A 703 -8.36 -0.53 -21.50
C GLU A 703 -9.48 -0.47 -22.55
N THR A 704 -9.69 0.72 -23.12
CA THR A 704 -10.61 0.93 -24.25
C THR A 704 -9.83 1.13 -25.54
N LEU A 705 -10.26 0.45 -26.62
CA LEU A 705 -9.58 0.56 -27.92
C LEU A 705 -9.62 1.99 -28.49
N GLU A 706 -8.48 2.40 -29.04
CA GLU A 706 -8.31 3.44 -30.05
C GLU A 706 -9.01 4.80 -29.80
N SER A 707 -8.39 5.62 -28.95
CA SER A 707 -8.35 7.06 -29.27
C SER A 707 -7.33 7.31 -30.39
N VAL A 708 -7.57 8.30 -31.25
CA VAL A 708 -6.83 8.58 -32.51
C VAL A 708 -5.33 8.91 -32.31
N TYR A 709 -4.84 8.97 -31.07
CA TYR A 709 -3.47 9.35 -30.71
C TYR A 709 -2.67 8.26 -29.96
N GLY A 710 -3.07 6.98 -30.09
CA GLY A 710 -2.21 5.84 -29.72
C GLY A 710 -1.89 5.70 -28.23
N SER A 711 -2.64 6.37 -27.35
CA SER A 711 -2.56 6.22 -25.89
C SER A 711 -3.81 5.47 -25.38
N PRO A 712 -3.66 4.48 -24.48
CA PRO A 712 -4.80 3.76 -23.92
C PRO A 712 -5.68 4.71 -23.11
N MET A 713 -6.98 4.73 -23.40
CA MET A 713 -7.96 5.39 -22.56
C MET A 713 -8.44 4.43 -21.45
N PHE A 714 -8.71 5.02 -20.29
CA PHE A 714 -9.09 4.33 -19.07
C PHE A 714 -10.43 4.87 -18.57
N GLU A 715 -11.50 4.47 -19.25
CA GLU A 715 -12.88 4.84 -18.90
C GLU A 715 -13.36 4.15 -17.62
N LYS A 716 -14.46 4.66 -17.04
CA LYS A 716 -15.17 3.98 -15.96
C LYS A 716 -15.81 2.69 -16.50
N ILE A 717 -15.66 1.57 -15.80
CA ILE A 717 -16.47 0.36 -16.02
C ILE A 717 -17.94 0.65 -15.65
N SER A 718 -18.86 0.42 -16.59
CA SER A 718 -20.30 0.62 -16.44
C SER A 718 -21.03 -0.66 -16.03
N CYS A 719 -20.70 -1.78 -16.67
CA CYS A 719 -21.34 -3.09 -16.46
C CYS A 719 -20.31 -4.17 -16.16
N LEU A 720 -20.66 -5.13 -15.30
CA LEU A 720 -19.87 -6.32 -14.99
C LEU A 720 -20.84 -7.50 -14.79
N CYS A 721 -21.01 -8.33 -15.81
CA CYS A 721 -21.98 -9.43 -15.85
C CYS A 721 -21.26 -10.79 -15.92
N PRO A 722 -21.42 -11.70 -14.93
CA PRO A 722 -20.86 -13.05 -15.00
C PRO A 722 -21.56 -13.91 -16.07
N SER A 723 -20.86 -14.94 -16.54
CA SER A 723 -21.37 -16.00 -17.43
C SER A 723 -20.54 -17.28 -17.29
N SER A 724 -21.03 -18.39 -17.84
CA SER A 724 -20.29 -19.67 -17.93
C SER A 724 -18.99 -19.58 -18.75
N TYR A 725 -18.83 -18.56 -19.59
CA TYR A 725 -17.65 -18.37 -20.45
C TYR A 725 -16.62 -17.40 -19.87
N GLY A 726 -16.96 -16.66 -18.80
CA GLY A 726 -16.16 -15.58 -18.22
C GLY A 726 -17.02 -14.40 -17.77
N VAL A 727 -16.39 -13.25 -17.50
CA VAL A 727 -17.08 -12.02 -17.07
C VAL A 727 -17.16 -11.04 -18.24
N TRP A 728 -18.37 -10.64 -18.60
CA TRP A 728 -18.65 -9.59 -19.58
C TRP A 728 -18.51 -8.21 -18.94
N ILE A 729 -17.72 -7.33 -19.54
CA ILE A 729 -17.38 -6.00 -19.03
C ILE A 729 -17.62 -4.96 -20.14
N ALA A 730 -18.30 -3.87 -19.80
CA ALA A 730 -18.44 -2.70 -20.66
C ALA A 730 -17.95 -1.45 -19.91
N THR A 731 -17.42 -0.46 -20.63
CA THR A 731 -17.12 0.87 -20.09
C THR A 731 -18.21 1.88 -20.40
N ALA A 732 -18.33 2.91 -19.57
CA ALA A 732 -19.27 4.01 -19.75
C ALA A 732 -18.85 4.86 -20.94
N HIS A 733 -19.79 5.14 -21.84
CA HIS A 733 -19.59 5.84 -23.13
C HIS A 733 -18.94 5.02 -24.25
N SER A 734 -18.74 3.72 -24.03
CA SER A 734 -18.19 2.82 -25.05
C SER A 734 -19.26 2.03 -25.81
N GLN A 735 -18.91 1.70 -27.06
CA GLN A 735 -19.61 0.74 -27.92
C GLN A 735 -19.04 -0.68 -27.79
N VAL A 736 -18.00 -0.87 -26.97
CA VAL A 736 -17.20 -2.09 -26.91
C VAL A 736 -17.60 -2.93 -25.69
N LEU A 737 -17.95 -4.19 -25.95
CA LEU A 737 -18.19 -5.21 -24.94
C LEU A 737 -17.03 -6.20 -24.93
N GLN A 738 -16.44 -6.47 -23.76
CA GLN A 738 -15.28 -7.34 -23.59
C GLN A 738 -15.65 -8.57 -22.75
N LEU A 739 -15.21 -9.76 -23.15
CA LEU A 739 -15.31 -10.98 -22.35
C LEU A 739 -13.94 -11.30 -21.74
N TRP A 740 -13.87 -11.33 -20.41
CA TRP A 740 -12.66 -11.60 -19.66
C TRP A 740 -12.70 -12.97 -18.99
N LYS A 741 -11.60 -13.72 -19.11
CA LYS A 741 -11.40 -15.01 -18.44
C LYS A 741 -9.93 -15.20 -18.06
N ASP A 742 -9.68 -15.71 -16.86
CA ASP A 742 -8.34 -16.08 -16.37
C ASP A 742 -7.27 -14.97 -16.48
N ASN A 743 -7.70 -13.71 -16.34
CA ASN A 743 -6.97 -12.44 -16.51
C ASN A 743 -6.78 -11.95 -17.96
N GLU A 744 -7.16 -12.69 -18.99
CA GLU A 744 -7.11 -12.22 -20.38
C GLU A 744 -8.49 -11.77 -20.89
N CYS A 745 -8.51 -10.74 -21.74
CA CYS A 745 -9.66 -10.46 -22.59
C CYS A 745 -9.66 -11.47 -23.75
N ILE A 746 -10.63 -12.39 -23.77
CA ILE A 746 -10.67 -13.52 -24.71
C ILE A 746 -11.53 -13.27 -25.96
N LEU A 747 -12.44 -12.29 -25.90
CA LEU A 747 -13.25 -11.82 -27.02
C LEU A 747 -13.60 -10.34 -26.83
N ILE A 748 -13.61 -9.58 -27.93
CA ILE A 748 -14.04 -8.18 -27.99
C ILE A 748 -15.13 -8.07 -29.06
N LEU A 749 -16.27 -7.50 -28.70
CA LEU A 749 -17.38 -7.12 -29.59
C LEU A 749 -17.43 -5.60 -29.70
N ASP A 750 -17.42 -5.08 -30.92
CA ASP A 750 -17.48 -3.65 -31.23
C ASP A 750 -18.78 -3.35 -31.98
N LEU A 751 -19.74 -2.72 -31.28
CA LEU A 751 -21.06 -2.42 -31.85
C LEU A 751 -21.03 -1.30 -32.90
N GLY A 752 -19.92 -0.58 -33.06
CA GLY A 752 -19.75 0.41 -34.13
C GLY A 752 -19.37 -0.24 -35.46
N LYS A 753 -18.50 -1.26 -35.43
CA LYS A 753 -17.99 -1.92 -36.65
C LYS A 753 -19.03 -2.78 -37.39
N GLU A 754 -20.06 -3.28 -36.71
CA GLU A 754 -21.18 -3.99 -37.37
C GLU A 754 -22.17 -3.05 -38.12
N GLN A 755 -22.02 -1.72 -38.02
CA GLN A 755 -22.97 -0.75 -38.61
C GLN A 755 -22.68 -0.38 -40.07
N TYR A 756 -21.74 -1.06 -40.73
CA TYR A 756 -21.45 -0.91 -42.16
C TYR A 756 -22.51 -1.55 -43.09
N ASN A 757 -23.78 -1.18 -42.90
CA ASN A 757 -24.84 -1.30 -43.90
C ASN A 757 -25.96 -0.27 -43.62
N ASN A 758 -25.89 0.85 -44.34
CA ASN A 758 -26.86 1.96 -44.42
C ASN A 758 -26.94 2.97 -43.26
N ALA A 759 -26.65 4.23 -43.62
CA ALA A 759 -26.87 5.50 -42.91
C ALA A 759 -25.98 5.82 -41.68
N PRO A 760 -25.49 7.07 -41.54
CA PRO A 760 -24.69 7.51 -40.40
C PRO A 760 -25.60 7.81 -39.19
N GLN A 761 -25.75 6.83 -38.29
CA GLN A 761 -26.33 7.05 -36.97
C GLN A 761 -25.24 7.44 -35.95
N ARG A 762 -25.65 7.92 -34.77
CA ARG A 762 -24.72 8.22 -33.66
C ARG A 762 -24.15 6.92 -33.09
N PRO A 763 -22.95 6.94 -32.47
CA PRO A 763 -22.41 5.78 -31.78
C PRO A 763 -23.34 5.35 -30.63
N THR A 764 -23.97 4.18 -30.79
CA THR A 764 -24.85 3.58 -29.79
C THR A 764 -24.02 3.07 -28.61
N GLU A 765 -23.99 3.83 -27.51
CA GLU A 765 -23.33 3.45 -26.25
C GLU A 765 -24.06 2.28 -25.55
N ILE A 766 -23.30 1.40 -24.86
CA ILE A 766 -23.84 0.30 -24.05
C ILE A 766 -24.30 0.81 -22.67
N THR A 767 -25.51 0.44 -22.25
CA THR A 767 -26.09 0.84 -20.96
C THR A 767 -26.30 -0.29 -19.97
N SER A 768 -26.63 -1.49 -20.44
CA SER A 768 -26.89 -2.66 -19.60
C SER A 768 -26.52 -3.95 -20.32
N VAL A 769 -25.91 -4.91 -19.61
CA VAL A 769 -25.52 -6.21 -20.14
C VAL A 769 -26.08 -7.31 -19.24
N MET A 770 -26.66 -8.35 -19.84
CA MET A 770 -27.19 -9.52 -19.14
C MET A 770 -26.87 -10.79 -19.94
N CYS A 771 -26.32 -11.82 -19.29
CA CYS A 771 -26.14 -13.14 -19.88
C CYS A 771 -27.26 -14.09 -19.44
N VAL A 772 -27.84 -14.85 -20.36
CA VAL A 772 -28.96 -15.78 -20.13
C VAL A 772 -28.77 -17.00 -21.02
N ARG A 773 -28.67 -18.22 -20.46
CA ARG A 773 -28.37 -19.44 -21.24
C ARG A 773 -27.10 -19.22 -22.08
N GLU A 774 -27.14 -19.52 -23.38
CA GLU A 774 -26.08 -19.22 -24.35
C GLU A 774 -26.32 -17.89 -25.11
N GLN A 775 -27.04 -16.91 -24.52
CA GLN A 775 -27.31 -15.60 -25.12
C GLN A 775 -26.75 -14.44 -24.28
N VAL A 776 -26.22 -13.41 -24.96
CA VAL A 776 -25.88 -12.10 -24.38
C VAL A 776 -26.91 -11.07 -24.84
N TRP A 777 -27.54 -10.40 -23.87
CA TRP A 777 -28.51 -9.33 -24.07
C TRP A 777 -27.83 -7.99 -23.76
N ILE A 778 -27.83 -7.07 -24.72
CA ILE A 778 -27.17 -5.76 -24.63
C ILE A 778 -28.22 -4.66 -24.85
N GLY A 779 -28.41 -3.81 -23.84
CA GLY A 779 -29.22 -2.60 -23.93
C GLY A 779 -28.37 -1.37 -24.28
N THR A 780 -28.93 -0.43 -25.05
CA THR A 780 -28.23 0.77 -25.53
C THR A 780 -28.91 2.09 -25.10
N VAL A 781 -28.16 3.20 -25.23
CA VAL A 781 -28.66 4.56 -24.96
C VAL A 781 -29.83 4.95 -25.87
N ASP A 782 -29.87 4.48 -27.11
CA ASP A 782 -30.92 4.81 -28.08
C ASP A 782 -32.13 3.85 -28.04
N GLY A 783 -32.28 3.08 -26.95
CA GLY A 783 -33.45 2.23 -26.69
C GLY A 783 -33.50 0.94 -27.52
N TYR A 784 -32.38 0.53 -28.12
CA TYR A 784 -32.26 -0.78 -28.76
C TYR A 784 -31.83 -1.84 -27.76
N LEU A 785 -32.36 -3.05 -27.97
CA LEU A 785 -31.97 -4.29 -27.33
C LEU A 785 -31.39 -5.23 -28.39
N LEU A 786 -30.17 -5.70 -28.17
CA LEU A 786 -29.45 -6.64 -29.02
C LEU A 786 -29.33 -8.00 -28.32
N ILE A 787 -29.62 -9.09 -29.00
CA ILE A 787 -29.48 -10.46 -28.50
C ILE A 787 -28.48 -11.20 -29.40
N TYR A 788 -27.36 -11.62 -28.84
CA TYR A 788 -26.33 -12.42 -29.52
C TYR A 788 -26.27 -13.84 -28.94
N HIS A 789 -26.35 -14.87 -29.79
CA HIS A 789 -26.04 -16.25 -29.41
C HIS A 789 -24.52 -16.43 -29.27
N ILE A 790 -24.10 -17.14 -28.23
CA ILE A 790 -22.73 -17.55 -27.95
C ILE A 790 -22.55 -18.97 -28.49
N ILE A 791 -21.70 -19.17 -29.50
CA ILE A 791 -21.43 -20.49 -30.08
C ILE A 791 -20.03 -20.93 -29.64
N SER A 792 -19.95 -22.04 -28.89
CA SER A 792 -18.68 -22.62 -28.42
C SER A 792 -18.24 -23.82 -29.26
N HIS A 793 -17.13 -23.68 -29.99
CA HIS A 793 -16.57 -24.72 -30.87
C HIS A 793 -15.80 -25.83 -30.11
N GLN A 794 -16.31 -26.25 -28.94
CA GLN A 794 -15.73 -27.34 -28.15
C GLN A 794 -16.34 -28.73 -28.47
N TYR A 795 -17.48 -28.81 -29.17
CA TYR A 795 -18.22 -30.06 -29.38
C TYR A 795 -18.59 -30.39 -30.85
N GLN A 796 -17.69 -30.17 -31.82
CA GLN A 796 -17.92 -30.55 -33.24
C GLN A 796 -17.03 -31.67 -33.80
N GLN A 797 -16.02 -32.18 -33.07
CA GLN A 797 -15.16 -33.28 -33.56
C GLN A 797 -15.66 -34.70 -33.23
N ALA A 798 -16.75 -34.84 -32.47
CA ALA A 798 -17.30 -36.14 -32.08
C ALA A 798 -18.34 -36.72 -33.07
N ALA A 799 -18.82 -35.93 -34.04
CA ALA A 799 -19.98 -36.27 -34.88
C ALA A 799 -19.64 -36.65 -36.33
N THR A 800 -18.38 -36.52 -36.77
CA THR A 800 -17.96 -36.71 -38.18
C THR A 800 -17.12 -37.95 -38.44
N ASN A 801 -16.72 -38.70 -37.41
CA ASN A 801 -15.82 -39.86 -37.53
C ASN A 801 -16.54 -41.22 -37.36
N ASN A 802 -17.84 -41.31 -37.72
CA ASN A 802 -18.62 -42.53 -37.58
C ASN A 802 -19.39 -42.92 -38.86
N THR A 803 -18.69 -42.87 -39.99
CA THR A 803 -19.07 -43.55 -41.23
C THR A 803 -17.86 -44.24 -41.84
N ILE A 804 -18.08 -45.44 -42.40
CA ILE A 804 -17.14 -46.31 -43.14
C ILE A 804 -16.35 -47.33 -42.29
N HIS A 805 -16.65 -48.61 -42.55
CA HIS A 805 -15.95 -49.87 -42.21
C HIS A 805 -15.72 -50.28 -40.73
N SER A 806 -16.47 -51.30 -40.30
CA SER A 806 -15.90 -52.67 -40.21
C SER A 806 -17.02 -53.73 -40.05
N ASN A 807 -16.72 -55.00 -40.35
CA ASN A 807 -17.67 -56.12 -40.36
C ASN A 807 -17.47 -57.06 -39.17
N SER A 808 -18.59 -57.61 -38.67
CA SER A 808 -18.77 -58.98 -38.12
C SER A 808 -17.98 -59.47 -36.89
N LEU A 809 -18.70 -60.23 -36.03
CA LEU A 809 -18.21 -61.19 -35.00
C LEU A 809 -17.49 -60.56 -33.77
N SER A 810 -17.77 -60.94 -32.52
CA SER A 810 -18.61 -62.01 -31.94
C SER A 810 -19.03 -61.72 -30.46
N LYS A 811 -19.97 -62.52 -29.92
CA LYS A 811 -20.34 -62.60 -28.47
C LYS A 811 -19.61 -63.80 -27.83
N PRO A 812 -19.29 -63.80 -26.50
CA PRO A 812 -20.24 -64.00 -25.38
C PRO A 812 -20.10 -62.94 -24.26
N MET A 813 -21.02 -62.69 -23.30
CA MET A 813 -22.13 -63.42 -22.64
C MET A 813 -21.74 -64.29 -21.42
N ILE A 814 -22.09 -63.79 -20.21
CA ILE A 814 -22.43 -64.46 -18.91
C ILE A 814 -22.60 -63.28 -17.91
N THR A 815 -23.79 -62.92 -17.38
CA THR A 815 -24.64 -63.53 -16.33
C THR A 815 -23.96 -63.69 -14.97
N ILE A 816 -24.57 -63.45 -13.79
CA ILE A 816 -25.85 -62.84 -13.33
C ILE A 816 -25.62 -62.53 -11.83
N ASP A 817 -26.16 -61.45 -11.25
CA ASP A 817 -26.88 -61.54 -9.96
C ASP A 817 -27.66 -60.27 -9.53
N SER A 818 -28.98 -60.39 -9.61
CA SER A 818 -29.99 -60.23 -8.54
C SER A 818 -30.02 -59.01 -7.57
N PRO A 819 -31.21 -58.41 -7.33
CA PRO A 819 -31.42 -57.23 -6.45
C PRO A 819 -32.00 -57.59 -5.07
N ILE A 820 -32.37 -56.58 -4.24
CA ILE A 820 -33.53 -56.64 -3.33
C ILE A 820 -34.05 -55.22 -2.95
N ASN A 821 -35.32 -54.95 -3.30
CA ASN A 821 -36.41 -54.14 -2.66
C ASN A 821 -36.15 -52.70 -2.12
N SER A 822 -37.15 -51.81 -1.97
CA SER A 822 -38.62 -52.01 -1.90
C SER A 822 -39.45 -50.80 -2.39
N SER A 823 -40.67 -51.05 -2.91
CA SER A 823 -41.91 -50.22 -2.85
C SER A 823 -41.94 -48.77 -3.40
N SER A 824 -43.00 -48.29 -4.07
CA SER A 824 -44.24 -48.97 -4.55
C SER A 824 -45.06 -48.14 -5.56
N ASP A 825 -45.40 -48.77 -6.69
CA ASP A 825 -46.72 -48.84 -7.36
C ASP A 825 -47.47 -47.66 -8.05
N SER A 826 -48.31 -48.08 -9.02
CA SER A 826 -49.29 -47.35 -9.86
C SER A 826 -48.71 -46.34 -10.87
N ILE A 827 -48.63 -46.55 -12.20
CA ILE A 827 -49.44 -47.25 -13.23
C ILE A 827 -50.70 -46.46 -13.66
N TYR A 828 -50.74 -45.97 -14.93
CA TYR A 828 -51.73 -46.40 -15.95
C TYR A 828 -51.44 -45.87 -17.40
N ASN A 829 -51.15 -46.81 -18.31
CA ASN A 829 -51.40 -46.89 -19.78
C ASN A 829 -51.73 -45.65 -20.66
N LYS A 830 -50.93 -45.45 -21.74
CA LYS A 830 -51.21 -45.67 -23.22
C LYS A 830 -52.53 -45.15 -23.88
N PRO A 831 -52.62 -45.02 -25.24
CA PRO A 831 -51.61 -44.73 -26.29
C PRO A 831 -52.09 -43.91 -27.56
N LEU A 832 -51.19 -43.68 -28.54
CA LEU A 832 -51.40 -43.65 -30.03
C LEU A 832 -52.36 -42.63 -30.72
N THR A 833 -51.85 -41.78 -31.65
CA THR A 833 -51.97 -41.96 -33.15
C THR A 833 -51.48 -40.77 -34.05
N LYS A 834 -50.89 -41.14 -35.21
CA LYS A 834 -50.76 -40.52 -36.58
C LYS A 834 -51.32 -39.08 -36.86
N VAL A 835 -50.64 -38.10 -37.53
CA VAL A 835 -49.99 -38.01 -38.90
C VAL A 835 -51.01 -38.02 -40.08
N PRO A 836 -50.98 -37.19 -41.19
CA PRO A 836 -50.07 -36.09 -41.67
C PRO A 836 -50.68 -34.80 -42.41
N VAL A 837 -49.88 -33.70 -42.49
CA VAL A 837 -49.53 -32.77 -43.64
C VAL A 837 -50.50 -32.42 -44.83
N ARG A 838 -50.67 -31.09 -45.19
CA ARG A 838 -50.55 -30.50 -46.60
C ARG A 838 -50.86 -28.98 -46.86
N LYS A 839 -49.84 -28.18 -47.25
CA LYS A 839 -49.61 -27.31 -48.47
C LYS A 839 -50.54 -26.15 -49.01
N ARG A 840 -49.87 -25.06 -49.53
CA ARG A 840 -50.18 -24.01 -50.61
C ARG A 840 -51.06 -22.77 -50.22
N SER A 841 -50.90 -21.48 -50.63
CA SER A 841 -50.23 -20.65 -51.72
C SER A 841 -51.10 -20.31 -52.97
N ALA A 842 -51.11 -19.13 -53.66
CA ALA A 842 -50.23 -17.92 -53.73
C ALA A 842 -51.04 -16.55 -53.82
N PHE A 843 -50.92 -15.49 -54.68
CA PHE A 843 -50.29 -15.16 -56.00
C PHE A 843 -50.35 -13.61 -56.34
N HIS A 844 -49.90 -13.13 -57.53
CA HIS A 844 -49.97 -11.76 -58.18
C HIS A 844 -48.80 -10.72 -57.91
N GLN A 845 -48.40 -9.67 -58.70
CA GLN A 845 -48.55 -9.12 -60.09
C GLN A 845 -49.05 -7.61 -60.18
N LEU A 846 -48.71 -6.67 -61.12
CA LEU A 846 -47.82 -6.57 -62.33
C LEU A 846 -47.44 -5.09 -62.81
N THR A 847 -46.59 -5.01 -63.86
CA THR A 847 -45.97 -3.95 -64.77
C THR A 847 -46.84 -2.84 -65.47
N ILE A 848 -46.43 -1.78 -66.25
CA ILE A 848 -45.17 -1.01 -66.70
C ILE A 848 -45.56 0.27 -67.54
N THR A 849 -44.71 1.34 -67.70
CA THR A 849 -44.56 2.20 -68.96
C THR A 849 -43.33 3.18 -68.96
N LYS A 850 -43.10 4.03 -70.01
CA LYS A 850 -41.75 4.47 -70.48
C LYS A 850 -41.61 5.82 -71.29
N ASN A 851 -40.36 6.34 -71.42
CA ASN A 851 -39.69 7.14 -72.51
C ASN A 851 -39.63 8.72 -72.59
N ASP A 852 -38.38 9.23 -72.75
CA ASP A 852 -37.81 10.14 -73.81
C ASP A 852 -37.53 11.69 -73.74
N HIS A 853 -36.35 12.04 -74.32
CA HIS A 853 -35.88 13.27 -75.06
C HIS A 853 -34.87 14.31 -74.46
N LYS A 854 -34.22 15.11 -75.35
CA LYS A 854 -32.94 15.89 -75.22
C LYS A 854 -33.10 17.42 -75.38
N ILE A 855 -32.05 18.22 -75.08
CA ILE A 855 -31.46 19.32 -75.93
C ILE A 855 -30.17 19.95 -75.28
N ASP A 856 -29.39 20.75 -76.03
CA ASP A 856 -27.97 21.14 -75.79
C ASP A 856 -27.67 22.57 -75.24
N ALA A 857 -26.39 22.78 -74.84
CA ALA A 857 -25.46 23.90 -75.23
C ALA A 857 -25.09 25.10 -74.29
N LYS A 858 -23.76 25.23 -74.03
CA LYS A 858 -22.88 26.44 -74.04
C LYS A 858 -23.08 27.54 -72.95
N TYR A 859 -22.11 28.40 -72.53
CA TYR A 859 -20.77 28.83 -73.03
C TYR A 859 -19.97 29.63 -71.94
N TRP A 860 -18.63 29.81 -72.10
CA TRP A 860 -17.72 30.86 -71.53
C TRP A 860 -17.55 30.97 -69.97
N GLN A 861 -16.33 30.90 -69.38
CA GLN A 861 -15.27 31.95 -69.17
C GLN A 861 -15.66 33.10 -68.21
N THR A 862 -14.82 33.70 -67.33
CA THR A 862 -13.34 33.67 -67.09
C THR A 862 -12.97 34.30 -65.71
N THR A 863 -11.74 34.06 -65.20
CA THR A 863 -10.88 34.94 -64.33
C THR A 863 -11.39 35.49 -62.97
N ASP A 864 -10.59 35.81 -61.93
CA ASP A 864 -9.19 35.51 -61.54
C ASP A 864 -8.96 35.89 -60.04
N ASP A 865 -7.78 35.54 -59.51
CA ASP A 865 -6.99 36.22 -58.44
C ASP A 865 -7.47 36.39 -56.96
N ASN A 866 -6.85 35.57 -56.12
CA ASN A 866 -5.92 35.92 -55.01
C ASN A 866 -6.35 36.45 -53.61
N ASP A 867 -5.50 35.98 -52.67
CA ASP A 867 -5.03 36.54 -51.41
C ASP A 867 -5.86 36.57 -50.09
N ASN A 868 -5.48 35.63 -49.22
CA ASN A 868 -5.02 35.86 -47.85
C ASN A 868 -5.80 36.82 -46.92
N SER A 869 -6.69 36.26 -46.11
CA SER A 869 -6.48 36.20 -44.64
C SER A 869 -7.55 35.33 -43.96
N LYS A 870 -7.20 34.69 -42.85
CA LYS A 870 -8.19 34.06 -41.95
C LYS A 870 -7.83 34.29 -40.49
N ASN A 871 -8.82 34.72 -39.71
CA ASN A 871 -8.74 34.91 -38.28
C ASN A 871 -10.12 34.55 -37.68
N LEU A 872 -10.10 33.87 -36.53
CA LEU A 872 -11.23 33.60 -35.61
C LEU A 872 -12.48 32.80 -36.07
N ASP A 873 -12.89 31.94 -35.12
CA ASP A 873 -14.24 31.70 -34.57
C ASP A 873 -15.43 31.10 -35.34
N ILE A 874 -15.95 30.02 -34.71
CA ILE A 874 -17.36 29.76 -34.34
C ILE A 874 -18.43 29.88 -35.45
N GLY A 875 -19.01 28.75 -35.86
CA GLY A 875 -20.26 28.73 -36.63
C GLY A 875 -20.85 27.33 -36.89
N LEU A 876 -21.91 26.98 -36.17
CA LEU A 876 -22.70 25.76 -36.41
C LEU A 876 -23.54 25.87 -37.69
N ALA A 877 -23.37 24.99 -38.67
CA ALA A 877 -24.44 24.58 -39.61
C ALA A 877 -24.08 23.31 -40.42
N SER A 878 -25.07 22.43 -40.60
CA SER A 878 -25.19 21.45 -41.69
C SER A 878 -26.09 22.07 -42.81
N PRO A 879 -26.35 21.45 -44.01
CA PRO A 879 -26.21 20.03 -44.36
C PRO A 879 -25.79 19.67 -45.83
N SER A 880 -25.76 18.35 -46.10
CA SER A 880 -26.25 17.64 -47.31
C SER A 880 -25.58 17.74 -48.72
N ILE A 881 -25.22 16.52 -49.22
CA ILE A 881 -25.57 15.90 -50.54
C ILE A 881 -24.59 15.91 -51.75
N SER A 882 -24.36 14.68 -52.27
CA SER A 882 -23.83 14.19 -53.59
C SER A 882 -22.51 14.73 -54.18
N HIS A 883 -21.51 13.93 -54.57
CA HIS A 883 -21.42 12.75 -55.49
C HIS A 883 -21.35 13.06 -57.00
N HIS A 884 -20.13 12.97 -57.57
CA HIS A 884 -19.70 12.21 -58.78
C HIS A 884 -18.16 12.28 -58.83
N SER A 885 -17.31 11.26 -59.06
CA SER A 885 -17.34 9.89 -59.63
C SER A 885 -17.11 9.77 -61.14
N LEU A 886 -16.31 8.76 -61.53
CA LEU A 886 -16.03 8.26 -62.90
C LEU A 886 -14.97 9.10 -63.69
N GLU A 887 -14.04 8.54 -64.50
CA GLU A 887 -13.74 7.13 -64.82
C GLU A 887 -12.40 6.91 -65.60
N PHE A 888 -12.12 5.63 -65.92
CA PHE A 888 -11.28 5.07 -67.01
C PHE A 888 -9.74 5.11 -67.01
N ASP A 889 -9.14 4.17 -66.26
CA ASP A 889 -8.49 2.92 -66.74
C ASP A 889 -7.45 2.83 -67.89
N ASN A 890 -6.51 1.89 -67.69
CA ASN A 890 -5.75 1.07 -68.65
C ASN A 890 -4.59 1.62 -69.52
N LEU A 891 -3.39 1.10 -69.24
CA LEU A 891 -2.46 0.56 -70.25
C LEU A 891 -1.57 -0.54 -69.61
N PHE A 892 -1.02 -1.46 -70.43
CA PHE A 892 -0.58 -2.80 -69.99
C PHE A 892 0.82 -3.19 -70.54
N GLN A 893 1.35 -4.33 -70.09
CA GLN A 893 2.60 -5.02 -70.55
C GLN A 893 3.93 -4.40 -70.05
N HIS A 894 5.01 -5.15 -69.80
CA HIS A 894 5.42 -6.49 -70.29
C HIS A 894 5.98 -7.48 -69.21
N TYR A 895 6.35 -8.67 -69.68
CA TYR A 895 6.68 -9.93 -68.97
C TYR A 895 7.97 -9.99 -68.13
N SER A 896 7.95 -10.88 -67.12
CA SER A 896 8.77 -12.12 -67.14
C SER A 896 8.10 -13.24 -66.32
N GLU A 897 8.08 -14.48 -66.81
CA GLU A 897 7.45 -15.64 -66.15
C GLU A 897 8.50 -16.68 -65.72
N GLU A 898 8.78 -16.85 -64.41
CA GLU A 898 9.47 -18.07 -63.90
C GLU A 898 9.42 -18.26 -62.35
N ASP A 899 8.23 -18.24 -61.70
CA ASP A 899 8.09 -18.70 -60.28
C ASP A 899 6.65 -19.17 -59.94
N ASN A 900 5.93 -19.72 -60.92
CA ASN A 900 4.45 -19.82 -60.86
C ASN A 900 3.90 -20.96 -59.96
N ASP A 901 4.74 -21.84 -59.43
CA ASP A 901 4.31 -23.02 -58.66
C ASP A 901 4.08 -22.75 -57.15
N LYS A 902 4.37 -21.54 -56.66
CA LYS A 902 4.12 -21.14 -55.26
C LYS A 902 2.81 -20.38 -55.05
N ARG A 903 2.10 -19.97 -56.13
CA ARG A 903 0.92 -19.09 -56.04
C ARG A 903 -0.45 -19.80 -56.10
N ARG A 904 -0.51 -21.13 -55.94
CA ARG A 904 -1.76 -21.89 -55.75
C ARG A 904 -2.06 -22.32 -54.30
N LYS A 905 -1.48 -21.64 -53.30
CA LYS A 905 -1.77 -21.82 -51.86
C LYS A 905 -1.96 -20.52 -51.06
N VAL A 906 -2.40 -19.43 -51.71
CA VAL A 906 -2.48 -18.08 -51.09
C VAL A 906 -3.89 -17.45 -51.17
N HIS A 907 -4.86 -18.08 -51.84
CA HIS A 907 -6.27 -17.67 -51.79
C HIS A 907 -7.10 -18.59 -50.90
N GLU A 908 -6.93 -18.43 -49.59
CA GLU A 908 -7.90 -18.93 -48.58
C GLU A 908 -7.80 -18.17 -47.23
N ASN A 909 -6.65 -17.55 -46.92
CA ASN A 909 -6.48 -16.73 -45.72
C ASN A 909 -6.78 -15.24 -46.00
N ASN A 910 -7.99 -14.77 -45.67
CA ASN A 910 -8.24 -13.33 -45.45
C ASN A 910 -9.41 -13.02 -44.47
N GLU A 911 -9.57 -13.81 -43.41
CA GLU A 911 -10.39 -13.47 -42.23
C GLU A 911 -9.49 -13.08 -41.05
N SER A 912 -9.11 -11.80 -40.93
CA SER A 912 -8.06 -11.35 -40.01
C SER A 912 -8.42 -10.12 -39.15
N TRP A 913 -9.69 -10.00 -38.73
CA TRP A 913 -10.12 -8.93 -37.79
C TRP A 913 -10.98 -9.40 -36.59
N ARG A 914 -11.24 -10.70 -36.45
CA ARG A 914 -11.68 -11.27 -35.16
C ARG A 914 -10.44 -11.49 -34.28
N TYR A 915 -10.29 -10.74 -33.20
CA TYR A 915 -9.20 -10.94 -32.22
C TYR A 915 -9.49 -12.14 -31.31
N ASN A 916 -9.66 -13.32 -31.91
CA ASN A 916 -10.25 -14.48 -31.26
C ASN A 916 -9.18 -15.45 -30.74
N LYS A 917 -8.67 -15.18 -29.53
CA LYS A 917 -7.97 -16.19 -28.73
C LYS A 917 -8.90 -17.35 -28.31
N SER A 918 -10.21 -17.12 -28.33
CA SER A 918 -11.21 -18.07 -27.86
C SER A 918 -11.77 -18.99 -28.97
N LYS A 919 -12.36 -20.12 -28.57
CA LYS A 919 -13.21 -20.96 -29.44
C LYS A 919 -14.67 -20.49 -29.44
N ILE A 920 -14.93 -19.21 -29.20
CA ILE A 920 -16.29 -18.65 -29.09
C ILE A 920 -16.55 -17.74 -30.29
N THR A 921 -17.73 -17.84 -30.89
CA THR A 921 -18.23 -16.88 -31.87
C THR A 921 -19.59 -16.34 -31.44
N LEU A 922 -19.82 -15.03 -31.62
CA LEU A 922 -21.12 -14.40 -31.41
C LEU A 922 -21.89 -14.32 -32.73
N VAL A 923 -23.21 -14.51 -32.67
CA VAL A 923 -24.14 -14.35 -33.80
C VAL A 923 -25.32 -13.50 -33.34
N LEU A 924 -25.55 -12.35 -33.98
CA LEU A 924 -26.72 -11.51 -33.70
C LEU A 924 -28.00 -12.24 -34.13
N GLU A 925 -28.86 -12.57 -33.16
CA GLU A 925 -30.16 -13.21 -33.41
C GLU A 925 -31.28 -12.16 -33.54
N MET A 926 -31.21 -11.09 -32.76
CA MET A 926 -32.27 -10.08 -32.70
C MET A 926 -31.69 -8.68 -32.41
N LYS A 927 -32.18 -7.68 -33.15
CA LYS A 927 -32.02 -6.24 -32.86
C LYS A 927 -33.41 -5.61 -32.87
N LEU A 928 -33.96 -5.35 -31.68
CA LEU A 928 -35.28 -4.73 -31.53
C LEU A 928 -35.13 -3.34 -30.90
N LYS A 929 -35.93 -2.37 -31.33
CA LYS A 929 -36.10 -1.11 -30.60
C LYS A 929 -37.25 -1.28 -29.61
N ILE A 930 -36.99 -1.08 -28.32
CA ILE A 930 -37.96 -1.33 -27.23
C ILE A 930 -38.43 -0.05 -26.55
N SER A 931 -37.79 1.10 -26.81
CA SER A 931 -38.21 2.41 -26.34
C SER A 931 -37.54 3.51 -27.17
N ASP A 932 -38.05 4.74 -27.12
CA ASP A 932 -37.33 5.95 -27.56
C ASP A 932 -36.37 6.49 -26.48
N LYS A 933 -36.39 5.94 -25.27
CA LYS A 933 -35.47 6.25 -24.17
C LYS A 933 -34.47 5.10 -23.96
N GLN A 934 -33.36 5.40 -23.29
CA GLN A 934 -32.32 4.40 -23.00
C GLN A 934 -32.87 3.16 -22.28
N VAL A 935 -32.32 2.00 -22.62
CA VAL A 935 -32.43 0.81 -21.77
C VAL A 935 -31.69 1.11 -20.46
N ARG A 936 -32.30 0.75 -19.33
CA ARG A 936 -31.78 1.03 -17.97
C ARG A 936 -31.16 -0.21 -17.35
N CYS A 937 -31.89 -1.33 -17.41
CA CYS A 937 -31.50 -2.59 -16.80
C CYS A 937 -32.25 -3.76 -17.44
N CYS A 938 -31.56 -4.90 -17.53
CA CYS A 938 -32.10 -6.17 -17.98
C CYS A 938 -31.77 -7.22 -16.90
N ALA A 939 -32.74 -8.06 -16.54
CA ALA A 939 -32.57 -9.09 -15.53
C ALA A 939 -33.41 -10.32 -15.87
N HIS A 940 -32.99 -11.51 -15.43
CA HIS A 940 -33.69 -12.77 -15.74
C HIS A 940 -33.92 -13.64 -14.50
N THR A 941 -34.94 -14.50 -14.58
CA THR A 941 -35.21 -15.55 -13.60
C THR A 941 -35.67 -16.83 -14.30
N ARG A 942 -35.76 -17.94 -13.55
CA ARG A 942 -36.22 -19.24 -14.03
C ARG A 942 -37.44 -19.67 -13.21
N ILE A 943 -38.48 -20.14 -13.89
CA ILE A 943 -39.72 -20.65 -13.28
C ILE A 943 -39.89 -22.08 -13.81
N GLY A 944 -39.60 -23.08 -12.97
CA GLY A 944 -39.46 -24.47 -13.40
C GLY A 944 -38.47 -24.64 -14.56
N GLU A 945 -38.98 -24.96 -15.76
CA GLU A 945 -38.17 -25.09 -16.99
C GLU A 945 -38.09 -23.81 -17.83
N GLU A 946 -38.96 -22.83 -17.58
CA GLU A 946 -39.04 -21.61 -18.40
C GLU A 946 -38.11 -20.52 -17.89
N THR A 947 -37.53 -19.76 -18.82
CA THR A 947 -36.67 -18.62 -18.51
C THR A 947 -37.41 -17.35 -18.88
N MET A 948 -37.55 -16.46 -17.89
CA MET A 948 -38.29 -15.22 -18.00
C MET A 948 -37.29 -14.07 -17.93
N VAL A 949 -37.35 -13.15 -18.88
CA VAL A 949 -36.52 -11.93 -18.88
C VAL A 949 -37.41 -10.71 -18.63
N VAL A 950 -36.88 -9.74 -17.89
CA VAL A 950 -37.47 -8.41 -17.70
C VAL A 950 -36.47 -7.37 -18.20
N THR A 951 -36.93 -6.45 -19.04
CA THR A 951 -36.14 -5.30 -19.49
C THR A 951 -36.86 -4.02 -19.16
N CYS A 952 -36.16 -3.06 -18.54
CA CYS A 952 -36.69 -1.75 -18.23
C CYS A 952 -35.99 -0.67 -19.06
N ALA A 953 -36.78 0.26 -19.59
CA ALA A 953 -36.29 1.39 -20.38
C ALA A 953 -37.03 2.68 -19.98
N GLY A 954 -36.37 3.82 -20.13
CA GLY A 954 -36.96 5.12 -19.81
C GLY A 954 -37.12 5.42 -18.33
N ASP A 955 -38.30 5.95 -17.97
CA ASP A 955 -38.67 6.42 -16.65
C ASP A 955 -39.95 5.68 -16.17
N TYR A 956 -40.16 5.61 -14.85
CA TYR A 956 -41.24 4.81 -14.28
C TYR A 956 -42.61 5.45 -14.54
N GLY A 957 -43.49 4.68 -15.18
CA GLY A 957 -44.80 5.14 -15.63
C GLY A 957 -44.86 5.59 -17.10
N ASP A 958 -43.77 5.54 -17.88
CA ASP A 958 -43.90 5.59 -19.33
C ASP A 958 -44.62 4.31 -19.83
N THR A 959 -45.41 4.44 -20.90
CA THR A 959 -45.95 3.29 -21.63
C THR A 959 -44.83 2.36 -22.07
N GLU A 960 -44.97 1.06 -21.83
CA GLU A 960 -44.00 0.01 -22.22
C GLU A 960 -42.62 0.15 -21.53
N SER A 961 -42.50 0.97 -20.46
CA SER A 961 -41.26 1.14 -19.66
C SER A 961 -40.72 -0.15 -19.04
N ILE A 962 -41.57 -1.16 -18.85
CA ILE A 962 -41.21 -2.48 -18.33
C ILE A 962 -41.80 -3.55 -19.25
N LEU A 963 -40.93 -4.30 -19.93
CA LEU A 963 -41.31 -5.43 -20.78
C LEU A 963 -40.96 -6.75 -20.10
N LYS A 964 -41.94 -7.66 -20.08
CA LYS A 964 -41.80 -9.07 -19.73
C LYS A 964 -41.56 -9.86 -21.00
N TRP A 965 -40.60 -10.78 -20.98
CA TRP A 965 -40.22 -11.61 -22.13
C TRP A 965 -40.42 -13.09 -21.83
N THR A 966 -40.98 -13.80 -22.81
CA THR A 966 -41.26 -15.25 -22.79
C THR A 966 -40.80 -15.89 -24.10
N ILE A 967 -40.61 -17.20 -24.10
CA ILE A 967 -40.24 -17.97 -25.31
C ILE A 967 -41.53 -18.59 -25.89
N ASP A 968 -41.93 -18.20 -27.11
CA ASP A 968 -43.09 -18.86 -27.76
C ASP A 968 -42.67 -20.21 -28.34
N ARG A 969 -43.15 -21.29 -27.70
CA ARG A 969 -42.90 -22.68 -28.07
C ARG A 969 -43.63 -23.14 -29.36
N LYS A 970 -44.33 -22.26 -30.09
CA LYS A 970 -45.12 -22.60 -31.29
C LYS A 970 -44.36 -22.55 -32.63
N VAL A 971 -43.09 -22.13 -32.65
CA VAL A 971 -42.33 -21.96 -33.90
C VAL A 971 -41.83 -23.31 -34.43
N GLU A 972 -42.27 -23.72 -35.62
CA GLU A 972 -41.97 -25.05 -36.20
C GLU A 972 -40.49 -25.26 -36.58
N ASP A 973 -39.70 -24.19 -36.73
CA ASP A 973 -38.28 -24.21 -37.15
C ASP A 973 -37.27 -24.43 -36.01
N GLY A 974 -37.72 -24.70 -34.78
CA GLY A 974 -36.84 -25.09 -33.66
C GLY A 974 -35.92 -24.00 -33.11
N ARG A 975 -36.15 -22.73 -33.45
CA ARG A 975 -35.49 -21.57 -32.82
C ARG A 975 -36.35 -21.05 -31.67
N GLU A 976 -35.73 -20.77 -30.52
CA GLU A 976 -36.41 -20.13 -29.39
C GLU A 976 -36.71 -18.67 -29.71
N LEU A 977 -37.98 -18.35 -30.01
CA LEU A 977 -38.38 -17.00 -30.37
C LEU A 977 -38.92 -16.24 -29.14
N TRP A 978 -38.19 -15.19 -28.76
CA TRP A 978 -38.57 -14.30 -27.67
C TRP A 978 -39.70 -13.35 -28.06
N VAL A 979 -40.80 -13.40 -27.31
CA VAL A 979 -41.96 -12.51 -27.41
C VAL A 979 -42.02 -11.65 -26.14
N ASN A 980 -42.39 -10.38 -26.26
CA ASN A 980 -42.61 -9.49 -25.12
C ASN A 980 -44.09 -9.10 -24.94
N ASP A 981 -44.47 -8.93 -23.67
CA ASP A 981 -45.70 -8.30 -23.21
C ASP A 981 -45.32 -7.10 -22.31
N PRO A 982 -45.99 -5.94 -22.42
CA PRO A 982 -45.81 -4.85 -21.48
C PRO A 982 -46.40 -5.20 -20.10
N VAL A 983 -45.69 -4.83 -19.03
CA VAL A 983 -46.21 -4.86 -17.66
C VAL A 983 -47.05 -3.59 -17.46
N ILE A 984 -48.29 -3.77 -16.97
CA ILE A 984 -49.28 -2.70 -16.85
C ILE A 984 -49.50 -2.41 -15.36
N ASP A 985 -49.74 -1.15 -14.98
CA ASP A 985 -50.19 -0.82 -13.63
C ASP A 985 -51.47 -1.60 -13.26
N ALA A 986 -51.57 -2.04 -12.00
CA ALA A 986 -52.84 -2.53 -11.49
C ALA A 986 -53.88 -1.39 -11.51
N PRO A 987 -55.13 -1.63 -11.94
CA PRO A 987 -56.18 -0.62 -11.82
C PRO A 987 -56.43 -0.32 -10.33
N ASN A 988 -56.42 0.97 -9.98
CA ASN A 988 -56.75 1.49 -8.64
C ASN A 988 -58.22 1.25 -8.27
#